data_AF-A0A5B9MGB6-F1
#
_entry.id   AF-A0A5B9MGB6-F1
#
_cell.length_a   1.000
_cell.length_b   1.000
_cell.length_c   1.000
_cell.angle_alpha   90.00
_cell.angle_beta   90.00
_cell.angle_gamma   90.00
#
_symmetry.space_group_name_H-M   'P 1'
#
loop_
_entity.id
_entity.type
_entity.pdbx_description
1 polymer ?
#
loop_
_entity_poly.entity_id
_entity_poly.type
_entity_poly.pdbx_seq_one_letter_code
_entity_poly.pdbx_strand_id
1 'polypeptide(L)'
;MLRSEAPEREEVISDSVIERVCQRLAEDKRVRQPLPGGGMLQMDRLLPFLCVYRRNPRRRDEGTARLVMSEASFLCAPGTATERKGLKRLVRRVAETAIERLGAFLILEIWSGEDHAEYDASTGEVELPRPAFRLLTRRPHRPEGTVATLQFSLQQISLHRKKAAVEVNMHAENHPPGMSSLMSEEVETKIGCHILGMEVRPVYRDPESGDVYDRVARSFIRDVSHSLKKGFFAFALNRTEVRPQHYFSLGDSRLSKQVLVIDRQLSDLSGQFKFLLLVTPINAERAWEKYSESGFRKTPVFQYRPLDVDPLLLKRRLMKIATERVPDPTMAYVLRQTQYELDRQISMLADIGTRRFLPGSLQVFQGVKPKLRELAFAVLQALPDRNGASQAPSMLDAPAFAERAKAEIESYRALSPAFQAKVSLRDDLFSGLMVSGSELLIGRETRIAERRADALLQHEVGTHLVTYFNAASQPLRLLQIGLSGYDALQEGLAVLAEYLVGGLGEARMRTLAARVIAVDQLIGGESFVSVFEQLVDGFGFEPRTAYTITMRVFRGGGLTKDALYLQGLVDILDYLGSGGEVEPLLIGKIAVEHVPIVRELLFRGILREPSLRPRYLDRAEAQLRLKQITPRTTILDLINKERGT
;
A
#
# COMPACT_ATOMS: atom_id res chain seq x y z
N MET A 1 17.69 -41.44 -19.18
CA MET A 1 19.05 -41.00 -19.54
C MET A 1 18.95 -39.69 -20.29
N LEU A 2 19.38 -38.60 -19.65
CA LEU A 2 19.83 -37.31 -20.18
C LEU A 2 20.05 -36.46 -18.92
N ARG A 3 21.22 -36.67 -18.29
CA ARG A 3 21.68 -35.86 -17.16
C ARG A 3 21.96 -34.47 -17.72
N SER A 4 21.19 -33.46 -17.32
CA SER A 4 21.61 -32.09 -17.54
C SER A 4 22.78 -31.82 -16.60
N GLU A 5 23.97 -31.66 -17.15
CA GLU A 5 25.16 -31.23 -16.43
C GLU A 5 24.84 -29.93 -15.68
N ALA A 6 24.98 -29.96 -14.35
CA ALA A 6 25.07 -28.75 -13.57
C ALA A 6 26.34 -28.01 -14.02
N PRO A 7 26.30 -26.70 -14.27
CA PRO A 7 27.47 -25.98 -14.75
C PRO A 7 28.58 -26.09 -13.70
N GLU A 8 29.77 -26.52 -14.14
CA GLU A 8 31.00 -26.47 -13.35
C GLU A 8 31.14 -25.07 -12.73
N ARG A 9 31.34 -25.01 -11.41
CA ARG A 9 31.52 -23.73 -10.71
C ARG A 9 32.91 -23.21 -11.05
N GLU A 10 33.01 -22.31 -12.03
CA GLU A 10 34.25 -21.58 -12.33
C GLU A 10 34.84 -20.98 -11.03
N GLU A 11 36.12 -21.23 -10.75
CA GLU A 11 36.82 -20.70 -9.58
C GLU A 11 37.22 -19.21 -9.74
N VAL A 12 37.17 -18.68 -10.96
CA VAL A 12 37.60 -17.31 -11.32
C VAL A 12 36.61 -16.68 -12.30
N ILE A 13 36.43 -15.36 -12.22
CA ILE A 13 35.59 -14.60 -13.17
C ILE A 13 36.30 -14.56 -14.55
N SER A 14 35.85 -15.40 -15.47
CA SER A 14 36.37 -15.54 -16.83
C SER A 14 36.07 -14.32 -17.73
N ASP A 15 36.85 -14.14 -18.80
CA ASP A 15 36.66 -13.05 -19.77
C ASP A 15 35.33 -13.18 -20.52
N SER A 16 34.94 -14.41 -20.87
CA SER A 16 33.66 -14.70 -21.53
C SER A 16 32.45 -14.24 -20.69
N VAL A 17 32.51 -14.39 -19.36
CA VAL A 17 31.48 -13.89 -18.44
C VAL A 17 31.40 -12.37 -18.48
N ILE A 18 32.55 -11.68 -18.48
CA ILE A 18 32.62 -10.22 -18.52
C ILE A 18 32.07 -9.68 -19.84
N GLU A 19 32.49 -10.25 -20.97
CA GLU A 19 32.02 -9.86 -22.31
C GLU A 19 30.50 -10.05 -22.44
N ARG A 20 29.97 -11.20 -21.99
CA ARG A 20 28.53 -11.45 -21.99
C ARG A 20 27.76 -10.45 -21.14
N VAL A 21 28.27 -10.09 -19.96
CA VAL A 21 27.67 -9.07 -19.10
C VAL A 21 27.65 -7.72 -19.81
N CYS A 22 28.78 -7.29 -20.36
CA CYS A 22 28.91 -6.00 -21.02
C CYS A 22 28.03 -5.91 -22.27
N GLN A 23 27.96 -6.96 -23.10
CA GLN A 23 27.09 -7.01 -24.26
C GLN A 23 25.61 -6.83 -23.87
N ARG A 24 25.15 -7.55 -22.84
CA ARG A 24 23.77 -7.42 -22.36
C ARG A 24 23.47 -6.01 -21.84
N LEU A 25 24.40 -5.41 -21.10
CA LEU A 25 24.27 -4.05 -20.60
C LEU A 25 24.25 -3.02 -21.74
N ALA A 26 25.10 -3.18 -22.75
CA ALA A 26 25.11 -2.34 -23.94
C ALA A 26 23.77 -2.37 -24.68
N GLU A 27 23.11 -3.54 -24.71
CA GLU A 27 21.76 -3.74 -25.28
C GLU A 27 20.62 -3.34 -24.32
N ASP A 28 20.91 -2.71 -23.17
CA ASP A 28 19.96 -2.36 -22.11
C ASP A 28 19.14 -3.56 -21.56
N LYS A 29 19.71 -4.77 -21.64
CA LYS A 29 19.09 -6.00 -21.15
C LYS A 29 19.49 -6.26 -19.70
N ARG A 30 18.52 -6.75 -18.93
CA ARG A 30 18.73 -7.21 -17.55
C ARG A 30 19.88 -8.20 -17.45
N VAL A 31 20.75 -7.99 -16.47
CA VAL A 31 21.83 -8.89 -16.08
C VAL A 31 21.52 -9.49 -14.71
N ARG A 32 21.66 -10.81 -14.62
CA ARG A 32 21.69 -11.56 -13.35
C ARG A 32 22.71 -12.67 -13.50
N GLN A 33 23.92 -12.40 -13.03
CA GLN A 33 25.09 -13.24 -13.22
C GLN A 33 25.59 -13.75 -11.87
N PRO A 34 25.40 -15.05 -11.55
CA PRO A 34 26.12 -15.69 -10.46
C PRO A 34 27.63 -15.59 -10.68
N LEU A 35 28.37 -15.31 -9.62
CA LEU A 35 29.83 -15.20 -9.62
C LEU A 35 30.44 -16.26 -8.70
N PRO A 36 31.75 -16.55 -8.83
CA PRO A 36 32.47 -17.43 -7.90
C PRO A 36 32.29 -17.03 -6.43
N GLY A 37 32.52 -18.00 -5.53
CA GLY A 37 32.39 -17.80 -4.09
C GLY A 37 31.00 -17.34 -3.60
N GLY A 38 29.95 -17.65 -4.37
CA GLY A 38 28.57 -17.28 -4.07
C GLY A 38 28.28 -15.79 -4.28
N GLY A 39 29.06 -15.12 -5.13
CA GLY A 39 28.78 -13.75 -5.56
C GLY A 39 27.63 -13.65 -6.55
N MET A 40 27.16 -12.43 -6.78
CA MET A 40 26.08 -12.10 -7.70
C MET A 40 26.25 -10.68 -8.22
N LEU A 41 26.24 -10.51 -9.54
CA LEU A 41 26.00 -9.23 -10.20
C LEU A 41 24.56 -9.19 -10.70
N GLN A 42 23.80 -8.18 -10.30
CA GLN A 42 22.46 -7.94 -10.82
C GLN A 42 22.33 -6.47 -11.23
N MET A 43 21.86 -6.25 -12.45
CA MET A 43 21.48 -4.93 -12.95
C MET A 43 20.17 -5.08 -13.71
N ASP A 44 19.12 -4.37 -13.29
CA ASP A 44 17.80 -4.40 -13.91
C ASP A 44 17.86 -3.98 -15.40
N ARG A 45 18.65 -2.93 -15.65
CA ARG A 45 18.96 -2.33 -16.95
C ARG A 45 20.22 -1.46 -16.81
N LEU A 46 20.61 -0.71 -17.83
CA LEU A 46 21.77 0.18 -17.75
C LEU A 46 21.47 1.41 -16.88
N LEU A 47 21.69 1.26 -15.58
CA LEU A 47 21.54 2.32 -14.57
C LEU A 47 22.84 3.11 -14.40
N PRO A 48 22.81 4.39 -13.99
CA PRO A 48 24.00 5.23 -13.85
C PRO A 48 24.83 4.93 -12.59
N PHE A 49 24.55 3.83 -11.90
CA PHE A 49 25.23 3.46 -10.66
C PHE A 49 25.38 1.95 -10.49
N LEU A 50 26.28 1.53 -9.61
CA LEU A 50 26.44 0.17 -9.10
C LEU A 50 26.75 0.18 -7.60
N CYS A 51 25.90 -0.47 -6.80
CA CYS A 51 26.18 -0.71 -5.39
C CYS A 51 27.06 -1.94 -5.22
N VAL A 52 28.18 -1.84 -4.51
CA VAL A 52 29.13 -2.94 -4.34
C VAL A 52 29.23 -3.33 -2.87
N TYR A 53 29.15 -4.63 -2.59
CA TYR A 53 29.43 -5.20 -1.28
C TYR A 53 30.46 -6.32 -1.42
N ARG A 54 31.65 -6.11 -0.84
CA ARG A 54 32.67 -7.15 -0.70
C ARG A 54 32.55 -7.81 0.67
N ARG A 55 32.18 -9.09 0.70
CA ARG A 55 32.02 -9.86 1.94
C ARG A 55 33.35 -9.96 2.67
N ASN A 56 33.36 -9.58 3.94
CA ASN A 56 34.51 -9.81 4.81
C ASN A 56 34.63 -11.31 5.12
N PRO A 57 35.76 -11.98 4.82
CA PRO A 57 35.92 -13.41 5.10
C PRO A 57 35.83 -13.76 6.58
N ARG A 58 36.11 -12.80 7.47
CA ARG A 58 36.15 -12.99 8.93
C ARG A 58 34.82 -12.73 9.63
N ARG A 59 33.84 -12.13 8.95
CA ARG A 59 32.56 -11.72 9.56
C ARG A 59 31.41 -11.96 8.60
N ARG A 60 30.41 -12.74 9.05
CA ARG A 60 29.16 -12.91 8.32
C ARG A 60 28.26 -11.69 8.55
N ASP A 61 27.91 -10.97 7.49
CA ASP A 61 27.03 -9.80 7.56
C ASP A 61 25.91 -9.88 6.52
N GLU A 62 24.89 -10.67 6.83
CA GLU A 62 23.75 -10.84 5.94
C GLU A 62 22.89 -9.58 5.84
N GLY A 63 22.86 -8.74 6.87
CA GLY A 63 22.08 -7.50 6.85
C GLY A 63 22.63 -6.47 5.86
N THR A 64 23.95 -6.28 5.81
CA THR A 64 24.57 -5.37 4.82
C THR A 64 24.43 -5.93 3.41
N ALA A 65 24.57 -7.26 3.26
CA ALA A 65 24.29 -7.91 1.99
C ALA A 65 22.84 -7.65 1.54
N ARG A 66 21.85 -7.81 2.43
CA ARG A 66 20.42 -7.52 2.15
C ARG A 66 20.18 -6.07 1.77
N LEU A 67 20.88 -5.12 2.41
CA LEU A 67 20.82 -3.71 2.09
C LEU A 67 21.25 -3.47 0.63
N VAL A 68 22.42 -3.98 0.26
CA VAL A 68 22.96 -3.81 -1.11
C VAL A 68 22.10 -4.55 -2.14
N MET A 69 21.63 -5.75 -1.81
CA MET A 69 20.77 -6.56 -2.69
C MET A 69 19.35 -6.00 -2.88
N SER A 70 18.97 -4.98 -2.11
CA SER A 70 17.68 -4.29 -2.27
C SER A 70 17.67 -3.26 -3.41
N GLU A 71 18.85 -2.93 -3.95
CA GLU A 71 19.00 -1.99 -5.06
C GLU A 71 18.86 -2.68 -6.43
N ALA A 72 18.48 -1.91 -7.45
CA ALA A 72 18.27 -2.42 -8.80
C ALA A 72 19.58 -2.72 -9.56
N SER A 73 20.70 -2.17 -9.09
CA SER A 73 22.04 -2.36 -9.63
C SER A 73 23.01 -2.65 -8.48
N PHE A 74 23.38 -3.91 -8.32
CA PHE A 74 24.28 -4.33 -7.25
C PHE A 74 25.25 -5.44 -7.65
N LEU A 75 26.36 -5.49 -6.91
CA LEU A 75 27.39 -6.51 -6.98
C LEU A 75 27.75 -6.97 -5.57
N CYS A 76 27.47 -8.22 -5.25
CA CYS A 76 27.94 -8.87 -4.03
C CYS A 76 29.02 -9.89 -4.40
N ALA A 77 30.20 -9.82 -3.80
CA ALA A 77 31.28 -10.78 -4.05
C ALA A 77 32.12 -11.01 -2.79
N PRO A 78 32.83 -12.15 -2.67
CA PRO A 78 33.87 -12.31 -1.64
C PRO A 78 34.97 -11.25 -1.74
N GLY A 79 35.45 -10.78 -0.58
CA GLY A 79 36.61 -9.89 -0.49
C GLY A 79 37.98 -10.60 -0.52
N THR A 80 38.00 -11.91 -0.79
CA THR A 80 39.22 -12.75 -0.76
C THR A 80 40.21 -12.37 -1.87
N ALA A 81 41.48 -12.74 -1.68
CA ALA A 81 42.56 -12.36 -2.59
C ALA A 81 42.47 -13.03 -3.97
N THR A 82 41.94 -14.26 -4.05
CA THR A 82 41.83 -15.08 -5.26
C THR A 82 40.91 -14.47 -6.31
N GLU A 83 39.76 -13.93 -5.91
CA GLU A 83 38.76 -13.39 -6.83
C GLU A 83 38.97 -11.90 -7.17
N ARG A 84 39.90 -11.24 -6.46
CA ARG A 84 40.11 -9.78 -6.52
C ARG A 84 40.45 -9.27 -7.92
N LYS A 85 41.30 -9.97 -8.68
CA LYS A 85 41.71 -9.53 -10.03
C LYS A 85 40.54 -9.55 -11.00
N GLY A 86 39.80 -10.66 -11.04
CA GLY A 86 38.61 -10.81 -11.88
C GLY A 86 37.52 -9.80 -11.53
N LEU A 87 37.31 -9.55 -10.23
CA LEU A 87 36.31 -8.59 -9.74
C LEU A 87 36.63 -7.15 -10.20
N LYS A 88 37.88 -6.70 -10.04
CA LYS A 88 38.30 -5.38 -10.50
C LYS A 88 38.12 -5.22 -12.01
N ARG A 89 38.47 -6.25 -12.78
CA ARG A 89 38.29 -6.26 -14.24
C ARG A 89 36.81 -6.18 -14.62
N LEU A 90 35.95 -6.97 -13.99
CA LEU A 90 34.51 -6.95 -14.20
C LEU A 90 33.93 -5.56 -13.91
N VAL A 91 34.20 -5.00 -12.73
CA VAL A 91 33.70 -3.67 -12.32
C VAL A 91 34.14 -2.59 -13.30
N ARG A 92 35.41 -2.62 -13.71
CA ARG A 92 35.96 -1.68 -14.69
C ARG A 92 35.24 -1.78 -16.04
N ARG A 93 35.08 -2.99 -16.60
CA ARG A 93 34.42 -3.18 -17.90
C ARG A 93 32.94 -2.80 -17.87
N VAL A 94 32.25 -3.06 -16.76
CA VAL A 94 30.87 -2.59 -16.53
C VAL A 94 30.82 -1.07 -16.51
N ALA A 95 31.73 -0.41 -15.80
CA ALA A 95 31.80 1.05 -15.76
C ALA A 95 32.09 1.66 -17.14
N GLU A 96 33.08 1.14 -17.88
CA GLU A 96 33.41 1.56 -19.25
C GLU A 96 32.17 1.44 -20.17
N THR A 97 31.49 0.29 -20.14
CA THR A 97 30.26 0.05 -20.94
C THR A 97 29.14 1.03 -20.58
N ALA A 98 28.96 1.35 -19.31
CA ALA A 98 27.93 2.29 -18.87
C ALA A 98 28.28 3.73 -19.26
N ILE A 99 29.53 4.14 -19.10
CA ILE A 99 30.00 5.49 -19.43
C ILE A 99 29.86 5.77 -20.92
N GLU A 100 30.15 4.81 -21.80
CA GLU A 100 29.98 4.96 -23.25
C GLU A 100 28.57 5.42 -23.65
N ARG A 101 27.55 5.06 -22.87
CA ARG A 101 26.14 5.43 -23.13
C ARG A 101 25.59 6.52 -22.21
N LEU A 102 26.14 6.68 -21.01
CA LEU A 102 25.58 7.56 -19.97
C LEU A 102 26.44 8.81 -19.71
N GLY A 103 27.68 8.84 -20.20
CA GLY A 103 28.67 9.90 -20.00
C GLY A 103 29.43 9.83 -18.67
N ALA A 104 28.80 9.35 -17.60
CA ALA A 104 29.45 9.11 -16.30
C ALA A 104 28.81 7.95 -15.55
N PHE A 105 29.53 7.37 -14.60
CA PHE A 105 29.06 6.24 -13.80
C PHE A 105 29.50 6.32 -12.35
N LEU A 106 28.60 5.93 -11.43
CA LEU A 106 28.84 5.95 -9.99
C LEU A 106 28.96 4.54 -9.41
N ILE A 107 30.04 4.26 -8.71
CA ILE A 107 30.17 3.07 -7.88
C ILE A 107 30.04 3.50 -6.42
N LEU A 108 29.10 2.89 -5.70
CA LEU A 108 28.97 3.06 -4.25
C LEU A 108 29.34 1.75 -3.56
N GLU A 109 30.52 1.70 -2.96
CA GLU A 109 30.93 0.56 -2.15
C GLU A 109 30.39 0.72 -0.72
N ILE A 110 29.62 -0.25 -0.24
CA ILE A 110 28.96 -0.23 1.06
C ILE A 110 29.54 -1.33 1.94
N TRP A 111 29.82 -1.04 3.22
CA TRP A 111 30.24 -2.05 4.19
C TRP A 111 29.71 -1.74 5.58
N SER A 112 29.75 -2.73 6.47
CA SER A 112 29.42 -2.52 7.87
C SER A 112 30.61 -1.98 8.65
N GLY A 113 30.33 -0.96 9.48
CA GLY A 113 31.27 -0.46 10.47
C GLY A 113 31.37 -1.38 11.69
N GLU A 114 32.09 -0.90 12.69
CA GLU A 114 32.15 -1.55 14.00
C GLU A 114 30.78 -1.64 14.65
N ASP A 115 30.62 -2.68 15.46
CA ASP A 115 29.38 -3.03 16.12
C ASP A 115 29.71 -3.20 17.60
N HIS A 116 29.21 -2.28 18.41
CA HIS A 116 29.44 -2.27 19.85
C HIS A 116 28.14 -1.84 20.54
N ALA A 117 27.89 -2.47 21.69
CA ALA A 117 26.84 -2.04 22.58
C ALA A 117 27.16 -0.64 23.10
N GLU A 118 26.16 0.23 23.08
CA GLU A 118 26.20 1.50 23.80
C GLU A 118 25.53 1.29 25.15
N TYR A 119 26.04 1.97 26.17
CA TYR A 119 25.46 1.95 27.51
C TYR A 119 25.12 3.37 27.93
N ASP A 120 23.95 3.54 28.52
CA ASP A 120 23.57 4.79 29.14
C ASP A 120 24.55 5.10 30.28
N ALA A 121 25.22 6.26 30.19
CA ALA A 121 26.26 6.62 31.14
C ALA A 121 25.76 6.82 32.58
N SER A 122 24.45 7.01 32.77
CA SER A 122 23.82 7.24 34.07
C SER A 122 23.23 5.96 34.69
N THR A 123 22.64 5.08 33.88
CA THR A 123 21.99 3.85 34.37
C THR A 123 22.85 2.59 34.17
N GLY A 124 23.83 2.64 33.26
CA GLY A 124 24.61 1.47 32.85
C GLY A 124 23.81 0.46 32.01
N GLU A 125 22.57 0.81 31.62
CA GLU A 125 21.72 -0.05 30.80
C GLU A 125 22.12 0.03 29.32
N VAL A 126 21.88 -1.05 28.57
CA VAL A 126 22.13 -1.08 27.12
C VAL A 126 21.24 -0.06 26.42
N GLU A 127 21.86 0.85 25.70
CA GLU A 127 21.18 1.87 24.92
C GLU A 127 20.92 1.36 23.49
N LEU A 128 19.71 1.61 22.98
CA LEU A 128 19.40 1.25 21.59
C LEU A 128 20.30 2.04 20.63
N PRO A 129 20.96 1.37 19.67
CA PRO A 129 22.01 1.99 18.89
C PRO A 129 21.46 3.10 17.99
N ARG A 130 22.18 4.22 17.92
CA ARG A 130 21.89 5.29 16.96
C ARG A 130 22.36 4.89 15.56
N PRO A 131 21.53 5.04 14.50
CA PRO A 131 22.00 4.87 13.13
C PRO A 131 23.17 5.81 12.82
N ALA A 132 24.22 5.29 12.19
CA ALA A 132 25.38 6.09 11.83
C ALA A 132 25.92 5.68 10.45
N PHE A 133 26.36 6.69 9.69
CA PHE A 133 26.90 6.53 8.35
C PHE A 133 28.18 7.35 8.20
N ARG A 134 29.17 6.82 7.47
CA ARG A 134 30.34 7.59 7.04
C ARG A 134 30.44 7.55 5.53
N LEU A 135 30.36 8.72 4.89
CA LEU A 135 30.51 8.88 3.45
C LEU A 135 31.96 9.25 3.14
N LEU A 136 32.66 8.41 2.38
CA LEU A 136 34.08 8.54 2.11
C LEU A 136 34.32 8.78 0.62
N THR A 137 35.09 9.81 0.30
CA THR A 137 35.50 10.14 -1.06
C THR A 137 36.98 10.48 -1.13
N ARG A 138 37.58 10.32 -2.31
CA ARG A 138 38.98 10.67 -2.59
C ARG A 138 39.08 11.68 -3.74
N ARG A 139 40.24 12.34 -3.87
CA ARG A 139 40.53 13.26 -4.99
C ARG A 139 40.74 12.48 -6.31
N PRO A 140 40.59 13.13 -7.49
CA PRO A 140 40.17 14.52 -7.72
C PRO A 140 38.65 14.68 -7.99
N HIS A 141 37.93 13.60 -8.27
CA HIS A 141 36.58 13.65 -8.86
C HIS A 141 35.45 13.39 -7.84
N ARG A 142 34.99 14.45 -7.19
CA ARG A 142 33.94 14.40 -6.15
C ARG A 142 32.57 14.78 -6.71
N PRO A 143 31.57 13.88 -6.66
CA PRO A 143 30.20 14.26 -6.98
C PRO A 143 29.57 14.99 -5.77
N GLU A 144 29.99 16.22 -5.49
CA GLU A 144 29.60 16.98 -4.28
C GLU A 144 28.08 17.07 -4.09
N GLY A 145 27.33 17.35 -5.17
CA GLY A 145 25.87 17.36 -5.13
C GLY A 145 25.25 16.01 -4.73
N THR A 146 25.83 14.90 -5.19
CA THR A 146 25.43 13.54 -4.79
C THR A 146 25.71 13.29 -3.32
N VAL A 147 26.92 13.66 -2.84
CA VAL A 147 27.30 13.47 -1.44
C VAL A 147 26.45 14.32 -0.51
N ALA A 148 26.19 15.59 -0.85
CA ALA A 148 25.30 16.46 -0.09
C ALA A 148 23.87 15.91 -0.03
N THR A 149 23.35 15.39 -1.15
CA THR A 149 22.02 14.77 -1.19
C THR A 149 21.93 13.51 -0.34
N LEU A 150 22.97 12.65 -0.40
CA LEU A 150 23.07 11.46 0.44
C LEU A 150 23.16 11.84 1.92
N GLN A 151 24.02 12.78 2.28
CA GLN A 151 24.18 13.27 3.64
C GLN A 151 22.84 13.76 4.20
N PHE A 152 22.17 14.66 3.49
CA PHE A 152 20.89 15.21 3.91
C PHE A 152 19.81 14.13 4.05
N SER A 153 19.72 13.20 3.09
CA SER A 153 18.69 12.15 3.11
C SER A 153 18.93 11.13 4.22
N LEU A 154 20.18 10.68 4.40
CA LEU A 154 20.56 9.73 5.45
C LEU A 154 20.35 10.33 6.85
N GLN A 155 20.60 11.64 7.04
CA GLN A 155 20.34 12.34 8.31
C GLN A 155 18.86 12.35 8.71
N GLN A 156 17.91 12.18 7.77
CA GLN A 156 16.49 12.09 8.08
C GLN A 156 16.07 10.69 8.55
N ILE A 157 16.90 9.68 8.39
CA ILE A 157 16.61 8.33 8.90
C ILE A 157 16.56 8.41 10.42
N SER A 158 15.47 7.90 10.99
CA SER A 158 15.31 7.81 12.44
C SER A 158 14.95 6.39 12.83
N LEU A 159 15.64 5.88 13.84
CA LEU A 159 15.34 4.61 14.48
C LEU A 159 15.23 4.86 15.98
N HIS A 160 14.19 4.30 16.61
CA HIS A 160 13.91 4.50 18.05
C HIS A 160 13.93 5.98 18.48
N ARG A 161 13.40 6.87 17.62
CA ARG A 161 13.37 8.34 17.79
C ARG A 161 14.75 9.04 17.81
N LYS A 162 15.83 8.32 17.52
CA LYS A 162 17.16 8.89 17.32
C LYS A 162 17.38 9.14 15.83
N LYS A 163 17.74 10.36 15.43
CA LYS A 163 18.12 10.67 14.04
C LYS A 163 19.51 10.12 13.73
N ALA A 164 19.77 9.75 12.49
CA ALA A 164 21.07 9.23 12.10
C ALA A 164 22.19 10.26 12.30
N ALA A 165 23.37 9.78 12.65
CA ALA A 165 24.61 10.54 12.53
C ALA A 165 25.21 10.30 11.14
N VAL A 166 25.68 11.35 10.47
CA VAL A 166 26.34 11.21 9.17
C VAL A 166 27.62 12.03 9.17
N GLU A 167 28.75 11.34 9.03
CA GLU A 167 30.08 11.93 8.83
C GLU A 167 30.41 11.91 7.34
N VAL A 168 31.04 12.97 6.83
CA VAL A 168 31.51 13.05 5.45
C VAL A 168 32.99 13.36 5.44
N ASN A 169 33.79 12.46 4.88
CA ASN A 169 35.21 12.67 4.68
C ASN A 169 35.53 12.68 3.18
N MET A 170 35.88 13.85 2.67
CA MET A 170 36.19 14.06 1.24
C MET A 170 37.65 13.73 0.87
N HIS A 171 38.45 13.30 1.85
CA HIS A 171 39.90 13.10 1.76
C HIS A 171 40.31 11.76 2.38
N ALA A 172 39.51 10.72 2.19
CA ALA A 172 39.74 9.39 2.77
C ALA A 172 39.87 8.31 1.70
N GLU A 173 40.43 7.16 2.09
CA GLU A 173 40.24 5.94 1.33
C GLU A 173 38.74 5.60 1.26
N ASN A 174 38.25 5.29 0.06
CA ASN A 174 36.84 5.08 -0.24
C ASN A 174 36.47 3.59 -0.36
N HIS A 175 37.20 2.73 0.35
CA HIS A 175 37.00 1.28 0.36
C HIS A 175 37.01 0.71 1.78
N PRO A 176 36.50 -0.51 2.00
CA PRO A 176 36.51 -1.15 3.30
C PRO A 176 37.92 -1.29 3.89
N PRO A 177 38.08 -1.18 5.22
CA PRO A 177 39.35 -1.46 5.89
C PRO A 177 39.90 -2.85 5.56
N GLY A 178 41.21 -2.94 5.33
CA GLY A 178 41.88 -4.20 5.00
C GLY A 178 41.65 -4.72 3.57
N MET A 179 40.94 -3.97 2.72
CA MET A 179 40.78 -4.25 1.30
C MET A 179 41.50 -3.21 0.44
N SER A 180 41.73 -3.50 -0.84
CA SER A 180 42.27 -2.53 -1.80
C SER A 180 41.16 -1.87 -2.60
N SER A 181 41.35 -0.65 -3.08
CA SER A 181 40.41 0.03 -3.98
C SER A 181 40.03 -0.80 -5.22
N LEU A 182 38.79 -0.64 -5.69
CA LEU A 182 38.23 -1.34 -6.87
C LEU A 182 38.89 -0.88 -8.18
N MET A 183 39.26 0.39 -8.27
CA MET A 183 40.00 0.98 -9.40
C MET A 183 41.09 1.94 -8.89
N SER A 184 42.06 2.30 -9.75
CA SER A 184 43.02 3.36 -9.43
C SER A 184 42.44 4.73 -9.78
N GLU A 185 42.95 5.78 -9.13
CA GLU A 185 42.55 7.17 -9.36
C GLU A 185 42.76 7.62 -10.82
N GLU A 186 43.84 7.15 -11.44
CA GLU A 186 44.14 7.38 -12.86
C GLU A 186 43.07 6.80 -13.78
N VAL A 187 42.62 5.57 -13.50
CA VAL A 187 41.60 4.90 -14.30
C VAL A 187 40.25 5.57 -14.12
N GLU A 188 39.87 5.89 -12.88
CA GLU A 188 38.65 6.63 -12.55
C GLU A 188 38.56 7.94 -13.34
N THR A 189 39.64 8.72 -13.32
CA THR A 189 39.73 10.00 -14.02
C THR A 189 39.68 9.81 -15.54
N LYS A 190 40.39 8.82 -16.07
CA LYS A 190 40.46 8.57 -17.52
C LYS A 190 39.10 8.18 -18.11
N ILE A 191 38.30 7.40 -17.38
CA ILE A 191 37.02 6.89 -17.88
C ILE A 191 35.83 7.72 -17.40
N GLY A 192 35.97 8.66 -16.47
CA GLY A 192 34.82 9.40 -15.92
C GLY A 192 33.98 8.59 -14.94
N CYS A 193 34.59 7.67 -14.20
CA CYS A 193 33.94 6.89 -13.15
C CYS A 193 34.17 7.52 -11.78
N HIS A 194 33.13 7.60 -10.96
CA HIS A 194 33.18 8.10 -9.59
C HIS A 194 33.02 6.95 -8.61
N ILE A 195 33.89 6.84 -7.60
CA ILE A 195 33.76 5.84 -6.54
C ILE A 195 33.56 6.51 -5.18
N LEU A 196 32.46 6.15 -4.52
CA LEU A 196 32.12 6.56 -3.15
C LEU A 196 32.16 5.33 -2.23
N GLY A 197 32.66 5.53 -1.01
CA GLY A 197 32.56 4.57 0.07
C GLY A 197 31.46 4.97 1.05
N MET A 198 30.70 4.01 1.55
CA MET A 198 29.72 4.22 2.62
C MET A 198 29.86 3.14 3.69
N GLU A 199 30.32 3.55 4.86
CA GLU A 199 30.26 2.72 6.06
C GLU A 199 28.90 2.88 6.72
N VAL A 200 28.27 1.76 7.09
CA VAL A 200 26.96 1.71 7.75
C VAL A 200 27.11 1.04 9.10
N ARG A 201 26.67 1.70 10.17
CA ARG A 201 26.56 1.03 11.46
C ARG A 201 25.44 -0.01 11.43
N PRO A 202 25.70 -1.27 11.81
CA PRO A 202 24.74 -2.37 11.68
C PRO A 202 23.69 -2.40 12.82
N VAL A 203 22.91 -1.33 12.98
CA VAL A 203 21.91 -1.13 14.05
C VAL A 203 20.73 -2.12 14.07
N TYR A 204 20.76 -3.11 13.19
CA TYR A 204 19.71 -4.10 12.98
C TYR A 204 20.09 -5.49 13.50
N ARG A 205 21.21 -5.64 14.20
CA ARG A 205 21.61 -6.89 14.84
C ARG A 205 22.13 -6.66 16.24
N ASP A 206 22.17 -7.73 17.00
CA ASP A 206 22.87 -7.79 18.27
C ASP A 206 24.40 -7.79 18.06
N PRO A 207 25.16 -6.90 18.73
CA PRO A 207 26.61 -6.83 18.56
C PRO A 207 27.35 -8.05 19.13
N GLU A 208 26.77 -8.73 20.13
CA GLU A 208 27.39 -9.88 20.81
C GLU A 208 27.00 -11.20 20.11
N SER A 209 25.70 -11.45 19.95
CA SER A 209 25.21 -12.71 19.36
C SER A 209 25.24 -12.70 17.83
N GLY A 210 25.20 -11.51 17.22
CA GLY A 210 25.08 -11.35 15.76
C GLY A 210 23.66 -11.58 15.22
N ASP A 211 22.68 -11.83 16.08
CA ASP A 211 21.29 -12.10 15.69
C ASP A 211 20.63 -10.87 15.06
N VAL A 212 19.94 -11.06 13.94
CA VAL A 212 19.33 -9.96 13.19
C VAL A 212 17.92 -9.68 13.72
N TYR A 213 17.68 -8.44 14.13
CA TYR A 213 16.36 -7.91 14.46
C TYR A 213 15.57 -7.63 13.17
N ASP A 214 14.90 -8.65 12.64
CA ASP A 214 14.30 -8.61 11.30
C ASP A 214 13.34 -7.44 11.04
N ARG A 215 12.59 -6.98 12.04
CA ARG A 215 11.71 -5.81 11.91
C ARG A 215 12.51 -4.52 11.76
N VAL A 216 13.57 -4.36 12.54
CA VAL A 216 14.49 -3.21 12.47
C VAL A 216 15.24 -3.23 11.15
N ALA A 217 15.82 -4.37 10.77
CA ALA A 217 16.52 -4.55 9.50
C ALA A 217 15.68 -4.12 8.30
N ARG A 218 14.41 -4.55 8.24
CA ARG A 218 13.51 -4.21 7.11
C ARG A 218 13.21 -2.72 7.02
N SER A 219 12.86 -2.08 8.14
CA SER A 219 12.60 -0.63 8.14
C SER A 219 13.85 0.14 7.75
N PHE A 220 14.99 -0.20 8.36
CA PHE A 220 16.26 0.45 8.12
C PHE A 220 16.72 0.31 6.66
N ILE A 221 16.66 -0.89 6.08
CA ILE A 221 17.02 -1.15 4.68
C ILE A 221 16.14 -0.33 3.73
N ARG A 222 14.83 -0.25 3.97
CA ARG A 222 13.92 0.56 3.14
C ARG A 222 14.30 2.04 3.19
N ASP A 223 14.57 2.58 4.37
CA ASP A 223 14.86 4.01 4.55
C ASP A 223 16.25 4.37 3.98
N VAL A 224 17.24 3.47 4.09
CA VAL A 224 18.53 3.60 3.40
C VAL A 224 18.36 3.53 1.89
N SER A 225 17.63 2.55 1.36
CA SER A 225 17.39 2.41 -0.08
C SER A 225 16.74 3.66 -0.68
N HIS A 226 15.80 4.27 0.04
CA HIS A 226 15.19 5.54 -0.37
C HIS A 226 16.21 6.68 -0.44
N SER A 227 17.10 6.75 0.55
CA SER A 227 18.18 7.75 0.61
C SER A 227 19.20 7.55 -0.52
N LEU A 228 19.57 6.30 -0.81
CA LEU A 228 20.46 5.94 -1.92
C LEU A 228 19.89 6.37 -3.27
N LYS A 229 18.61 6.04 -3.54
CA LYS A 229 17.93 6.45 -4.78
C LYS A 229 17.94 7.96 -4.99
N LYS A 230 17.75 8.76 -3.94
CA LYS A 230 17.86 10.24 -4.02
C LYS A 230 19.28 10.68 -4.40
N GLY A 231 20.30 10.07 -3.80
CA GLY A 231 21.70 10.31 -4.17
C GLY A 231 22.00 9.96 -5.62
N PHE A 232 21.57 8.78 -6.08
CA PHE A 232 21.75 8.32 -7.45
C PHE A 232 21.00 9.19 -8.46
N PHE A 233 19.83 9.71 -8.09
CA PHE A 233 19.09 10.66 -8.89
C PHE A 233 19.84 11.99 -9.04
N ALA A 234 20.36 12.53 -7.93
CA ALA A 234 21.22 13.71 -7.98
C ALA A 234 22.48 13.48 -8.82
N PHE A 235 23.07 12.28 -8.77
CA PHE A 235 24.19 11.91 -9.65
C PHE A 235 23.77 11.92 -11.13
N ALA A 236 22.67 11.25 -11.46
CA ALA A 236 22.16 11.14 -12.82
C ALA A 236 21.92 12.54 -13.44
N LEU A 237 21.24 13.43 -12.72
CA LEU A 237 20.95 14.78 -13.20
C LEU A 237 22.19 15.64 -13.40
N ASN A 238 23.17 15.55 -12.50
CA ASN A 238 24.32 16.45 -12.48
C ASN A 238 25.52 15.97 -13.31
N ARG A 239 25.62 14.66 -13.58
CA ARG A 239 26.83 14.05 -14.14
C ARG A 239 26.60 13.17 -15.36
N THR A 240 25.37 12.76 -15.63
CA THR A 240 25.06 11.88 -16.78
C THR A 240 24.21 12.61 -17.81
N GLU A 241 24.02 12.00 -18.97
CA GLU A 241 23.09 12.48 -20.00
C GLU A 241 21.63 12.05 -19.72
N VAL A 242 21.42 11.12 -18.78
CA VAL A 242 20.07 10.63 -18.45
C VAL A 242 19.30 11.65 -17.61
N ARG A 243 18.01 11.77 -17.89
CA ARG A 243 17.08 12.60 -17.12
C ARG A 243 15.92 11.73 -16.60
N PRO A 244 16.12 10.99 -15.49
CA PRO A 244 15.01 10.24 -14.89
C PRO A 244 13.91 11.21 -14.45
N GLN A 245 12.64 10.82 -14.57
CA GLN A 245 11.52 11.66 -14.14
C GLN A 245 11.50 11.86 -12.62
N HIS A 246 11.87 10.81 -11.88
CA HIS A 246 11.88 10.80 -10.42
C HIS A 246 12.90 9.79 -9.89
N TYR A 247 13.36 9.94 -8.64
CA TYR A 247 14.35 9.03 -8.05
C TYR A 247 13.84 7.58 -7.90
N PHE A 248 12.52 7.39 -7.77
CA PHE A 248 11.91 6.06 -7.74
C PHE A 248 12.11 5.28 -9.05
N SER A 249 12.24 5.98 -10.18
CA SER A 249 12.49 5.33 -11.46
C SER A 249 13.80 4.55 -11.46
N LEU A 250 14.75 4.84 -10.56
CA LEU A 250 16.02 4.11 -10.43
C LEU A 250 15.92 2.76 -9.73
N GLY A 251 14.72 2.37 -9.25
CA GLY A 251 14.45 1.03 -8.72
C GLY A 251 14.23 -0.04 -9.80
N ASP A 252 13.98 -1.27 -9.35
CA ASP A 252 13.66 -2.40 -10.23
C ASP A 252 12.39 -2.07 -11.03
N SER A 253 12.45 -2.16 -12.36
CA SER A 253 11.32 -1.87 -13.24
C SER A 253 10.36 -3.06 -13.41
N ARG A 254 10.70 -4.22 -12.86
CA ARG A 254 9.95 -5.47 -13.06
C ARG A 254 9.78 -6.24 -11.75
N LEU A 255 8.58 -6.75 -11.53
CA LEU A 255 8.29 -7.65 -10.43
C LEU A 255 9.03 -8.98 -10.60
N SER A 256 9.54 -9.53 -9.49
CA SER A 256 10.10 -10.87 -9.50
C SER A 256 8.99 -11.91 -9.63
N LYS A 257 9.31 -13.08 -10.21
CA LYS A 257 8.36 -14.20 -10.29
C LYS A 257 7.81 -14.58 -8.91
N GLN A 258 8.64 -14.47 -7.88
CA GLN A 258 8.26 -14.76 -6.51
C GLN A 258 7.18 -13.81 -5.98
N VAL A 259 7.28 -12.51 -6.27
CA VAL A 259 6.26 -11.53 -5.90
C VAL A 259 4.92 -11.87 -6.55
N LEU A 260 4.92 -12.18 -7.85
CA LEU A 260 3.71 -12.56 -8.58
C LEU A 260 3.06 -13.85 -8.05
N VAL A 261 3.87 -14.83 -7.62
CA VAL A 261 3.37 -16.07 -7.00
C VAL A 261 2.72 -15.76 -5.65
N ILE A 262 3.36 -14.95 -4.81
CA ILE A 262 2.83 -14.59 -3.48
C ILE A 262 1.56 -13.75 -3.62
N ASP A 263 1.55 -12.75 -4.50
CA ASP A 263 0.36 -11.94 -4.84
C ASP A 263 -0.81 -12.83 -5.26
N ARG A 264 -0.56 -13.82 -6.13
CA ARG A 264 -1.58 -14.79 -6.55
C ARG A 264 -2.07 -15.65 -5.37
N GLN A 265 -1.16 -16.18 -4.56
CA GLN A 265 -1.52 -17.02 -3.41
C GLN A 265 -2.39 -16.28 -2.38
N LEU A 266 -2.04 -15.03 -2.06
CA LEU A 266 -2.84 -14.18 -1.17
C LEU A 266 -4.20 -13.84 -1.79
N SER A 267 -4.22 -13.46 -3.07
CA SER A 267 -5.45 -13.16 -3.80
C SER A 267 -6.40 -14.35 -3.86
N ASP A 268 -5.89 -15.53 -4.22
CA ASP A 268 -6.67 -16.77 -4.32
C ASP A 268 -7.17 -17.23 -2.95
N LEU A 269 -6.41 -16.97 -1.87
CA LEU A 269 -6.85 -17.26 -0.50
C LEU A 269 -7.97 -16.32 -0.06
N SER A 270 -7.82 -15.02 -0.28
CA SER A 270 -8.88 -14.05 0.03
C SER A 270 -10.17 -14.33 -0.75
N GLY A 271 -10.04 -14.74 -2.02
CA GLY A 271 -11.19 -15.08 -2.87
C GLY A 271 -12.03 -16.27 -2.38
N GLN A 272 -11.51 -17.11 -1.47
CA GLN A 272 -12.23 -18.28 -0.94
C GLN A 272 -13.29 -17.94 0.11
N PHE A 273 -13.28 -16.74 0.68
CA PHE A 273 -14.30 -16.34 1.64
C PHE A 273 -14.83 -14.94 1.30
N LYS A 274 -16.15 -14.79 1.30
CA LYS A 274 -16.81 -13.49 1.12
C LYS A 274 -17.10 -12.88 2.48
N PHE A 275 -16.09 -12.27 3.09
CA PHE A 275 -16.14 -11.78 4.48
C PHE A 275 -17.44 -11.02 4.81
N LEU A 276 -17.77 -9.98 4.04
CA LEU A 276 -18.97 -9.17 4.28
C LEU A 276 -20.28 -9.96 4.17
N LEU A 277 -20.34 -10.94 3.27
CA LEU A 277 -21.52 -11.81 3.12
C LEU A 277 -21.67 -12.75 4.31
N LEU A 278 -20.57 -13.30 4.82
CA LEU A 278 -20.55 -14.23 5.95
C LEU A 278 -20.92 -13.54 7.28
N VAL A 279 -20.52 -12.27 7.47
CA VAL A 279 -20.86 -11.50 8.68
C VAL A 279 -22.19 -10.74 8.59
N THR A 280 -22.92 -10.87 7.47
CA THR A 280 -24.25 -10.25 7.31
C THR A 280 -25.35 -11.23 7.73
N PRO A 281 -26.26 -10.84 8.64
CA PRO A 281 -27.36 -11.72 9.06
C PRO A 281 -28.26 -12.14 7.90
N ILE A 282 -28.70 -13.40 7.89
CA ILE A 282 -29.67 -13.92 6.90
C ILE A 282 -31.12 -13.66 7.29
N ASN A 283 -31.38 -13.33 8.56
CA ASN A 283 -32.71 -13.16 9.12
C ASN A 283 -33.02 -11.70 9.50
N ALA A 284 -32.38 -10.71 8.86
CA ALA A 284 -32.45 -9.30 9.26
C ALA A 284 -33.89 -8.76 9.35
N GLU A 285 -34.77 -9.12 8.41
CA GLU A 285 -36.18 -8.67 8.43
C GLU A 285 -37.00 -9.33 9.52
N ARG A 286 -36.91 -10.65 9.62
CA ARG A 286 -37.57 -11.39 10.70
C ARG A 286 -37.10 -10.92 12.08
N ALA A 287 -35.83 -10.50 12.19
CA ALA A 287 -35.29 -9.92 13.39
C ALA A 287 -35.85 -8.51 13.66
N TRP A 288 -36.12 -7.72 12.62
CA TRP A 288 -36.82 -6.43 12.72
C TRP A 288 -38.27 -6.60 13.20
N GLU A 289 -39.05 -7.48 12.56
CA GLU A 289 -40.46 -7.72 12.90
C GLU A 289 -40.59 -8.07 14.40
N LYS A 290 -39.80 -9.04 14.87
CA LYS A 290 -39.76 -9.43 16.28
C LYS A 290 -39.31 -8.30 17.21
N TYR A 291 -38.36 -7.48 16.77
CA TYR A 291 -37.89 -6.34 17.55
C TYR A 291 -38.99 -5.30 17.71
N SER A 292 -39.69 -4.98 16.62
CA SER A 292 -40.84 -4.07 16.59
C SER A 292 -42.01 -4.60 17.43
N GLU A 293 -42.37 -5.88 17.29
CA GLU A 293 -43.41 -6.54 18.09
C GLU A 293 -43.09 -6.53 19.60
N SER A 294 -41.81 -6.52 19.96
CA SER A 294 -41.37 -6.41 21.35
C SER A 294 -41.45 -4.99 21.93
N GLY A 295 -41.92 -4.01 21.15
CA GLY A 295 -41.89 -2.59 21.50
C GLY A 295 -40.46 -2.06 21.65
N PHE A 296 -39.52 -2.58 20.86
CA PHE A 296 -38.10 -2.21 20.83
C PHE A 296 -37.29 -2.53 22.10
N ARG A 297 -37.81 -3.36 23.01
CA ARG A 297 -37.17 -3.63 24.32
C ARG A 297 -36.27 -4.87 24.37
N LYS A 298 -36.40 -5.80 23.41
CA LYS A 298 -35.62 -7.06 23.41
C LYS A 298 -34.56 -7.06 22.32
N THR A 299 -33.29 -7.24 22.66
CA THR A 299 -32.20 -7.31 21.67
C THR A 299 -32.51 -8.33 20.56
N PRO A 300 -32.40 -7.95 19.27
CA PRO A 300 -32.65 -8.86 18.17
C PRO A 300 -31.63 -10.00 18.11
N VAL A 301 -32.09 -11.19 17.71
CA VAL A 301 -31.24 -12.36 17.53
C VAL A 301 -30.89 -12.52 16.05
N PHE A 302 -29.61 -12.37 15.73
CA PHE A 302 -29.10 -12.52 14.36
C PHE A 302 -28.61 -13.94 14.08
N GLN A 303 -28.95 -14.45 12.90
CA GLN A 303 -28.51 -15.73 12.36
C GLN A 303 -27.58 -15.48 11.18
N TYR A 304 -26.49 -16.24 11.10
CA TYR A 304 -25.45 -16.07 10.09
C TYR A 304 -25.34 -17.33 9.21
N ARG A 305 -24.76 -17.15 8.02
CA ARG A 305 -24.46 -18.26 7.11
C ARG A 305 -23.41 -19.17 7.76
N PRO A 306 -23.57 -20.51 7.69
CA PRO A 306 -22.49 -21.42 8.07
C PRO A 306 -21.23 -21.15 7.25
N LEU A 307 -20.07 -21.28 7.89
CA LEU A 307 -18.79 -21.22 7.18
C LEU A 307 -18.61 -22.49 6.35
N ASP A 308 -18.32 -22.32 5.07
CA ASP A 308 -18.03 -23.38 4.10
C ASP A 308 -16.61 -23.94 4.23
N VAL A 309 -15.71 -23.19 4.89
CA VAL A 309 -14.32 -23.58 5.14
C VAL A 309 -13.93 -23.34 6.59
N ASP A 310 -13.20 -24.30 7.17
CA ASP A 310 -12.62 -24.17 8.52
C ASP A 310 -11.58 -23.02 8.57
N PRO A 311 -11.78 -21.99 9.42
CA PRO A 311 -10.83 -20.90 9.62
C PRO A 311 -9.41 -21.36 9.98
N LEU A 312 -9.24 -22.44 10.73
CA LEU A 312 -7.92 -22.95 11.09
C LEU A 312 -7.16 -23.47 9.86
N LEU A 313 -7.86 -24.14 8.94
CA LEU A 313 -7.27 -24.60 7.67
C LEU A 313 -6.90 -23.42 6.77
N LEU A 314 -7.72 -22.37 6.73
CA LEU A 314 -7.39 -21.13 6.02
C LEU A 314 -6.13 -20.48 6.60
N LYS A 315 -6.02 -20.35 7.93
CA LYS A 315 -4.80 -19.84 8.60
C LYS A 315 -3.57 -20.67 8.25
N ARG A 316 -3.65 -22.01 8.30
CA ARG A 316 -2.52 -22.89 7.93
C ARG A 316 -2.05 -22.66 6.49
N ARG A 317 -2.97 -22.39 5.56
CA ARG A 317 -2.63 -22.06 4.17
C ARG A 317 -2.01 -20.67 4.05
N LEU A 318 -2.56 -19.68 4.76
CA LEU A 318 -2.06 -18.31 4.77
C LEU A 318 -0.62 -18.21 5.31
N MET A 319 -0.32 -18.92 6.41
CA MET A 319 1.01 -18.89 7.04
C MET A 319 2.09 -19.64 6.24
N LYS A 320 1.71 -20.45 5.24
CA LYS A 320 2.65 -21.08 4.30
C LYS A 320 3.15 -20.12 3.21
N ILE A 321 2.51 -18.95 3.05
CA ILE A 321 2.88 -17.97 2.04
C ILE A 321 4.11 -17.19 2.53
N ALA A 322 5.23 -17.37 1.84
CA ALA A 322 6.55 -16.91 2.26
C ALA A 322 6.84 -15.43 1.91
N THR A 323 6.06 -14.50 2.48
CA THR A 323 6.20 -13.05 2.26
C THR A 323 7.52 -12.47 2.80
N GLU A 324 8.18 -13.16 3.72
CA GLU A 324 9.49 -12.82 4.28
C GLU A 324 10.63 -12.95 3.27
N ARG A 325 10.45 -13.75 2.22
CA ARG A 325 11.46 -14.02 1.19
C ARG A 325 11.46 -13.02 0.04
N VAL A 326 10.61 -11.98 0.09
CA VAL A 326 10.53 -10.94 -0.95
C VAL A 326 11.68 -9.94 -0.78
N PRO A 327 12.58 -9.79 -1.78
CA PRO A 327 13.74 -8.89 -1.64
C PRO A 327 13.37 -7.41 -1.72
N ASP A 328 12.42 -7.05 -2.60
CA ASP A 328 11.97 -5.67 -2.78
C ASP A 328 11.26 -5.17 -1.49
N PRO A 329 11.80 -4.16 -0.80
CA PRO A 329 11.25 -3.73 0.50
C PRO A 329 9.82 -3.20 0.41
N THR A 330 9.48 -2.51 -0.68
CA THR A 330 8.16 -1.92 -0.92
C THR A 330 7.12 -3.02 -1.12
N MET A 331 7.38 -3.98 -2.00
CA MET A 331 6.48 -5.13 -2.22
C MET A 331 6.39 -6.02 -0.99
N ALA A 332 7.52 -6.24 -0.29
CA ALA A 332 7.54 -7.05 0.92
C ALA A 332 6.66 -6.44 2.03
N TYR A 333 6.61 -5.11 2.13
CA TYR A 333 5.73 -4.39 3.05
C TYR A 333 4.24 -4.62 2.72
N VAL A 334 3.84 -4.35 1.48
CA VAL A 334 2.43 -4.48 1.03
C VAL A 334 1.91 -5.91 1.19
N LEU A 335 2.69 -6.91 0.76
CA LEU A 335 2.28 -8.31 0.82
C LEU A 335 2.13 -8.80 2.27
N ARG A 336 2.99 -8.34 3.19
CA ARG A 336 2.89 -8.68 4.61
C ARG A 336 1.69 -8.03 5.29
N GLN A 337 1.44 -6.74 5.03
CA GLN A 337 0.25 -6.07 5.57
C GLN A 337 -1.01 -6.81 5.15
N THR A 338 -1.11 -7.18 3.87
CA THR A 338 -2.21 -7.98 3.34
C THR A 338 -2.32 -9.33 4.04
N GLN A 339 -1.21 -10.05 4.23
CA GLN A 339 -1.19 -11.33 4.95
C GLN A 339 -1.71 -11.18 6.40
N TYR A 340 -1.30 -10.13 7.11
CA TYR A 340 -1.79 -9.87 8.48
C TYR A 340 -3.27 -9.49 8.53
N GLU A 341 -3.76 -8.72 7.57
CA GLU A 341 -5.18 -8.39 7.51
C GLU A 341 -6.05 -9.62 7.22
N LEU A 342 -5.63 -10.48 6.29
CA LEU A 342 -6.32 -11.75 6.02
C LEU A 342 -6.36 -12.64 7.27
N ASP A 343 -5.26 -12.72 8.05
CA ASP A 343 -5.25 -13.48 9.30
C ASP A 343 -6.28 -12.96 10.31
N ARG A 344 -6.40 -11.63 10.44
CA ARG A 344 -7.40 -11.00 11.31
C ARG A 344 -8.82 -11.27 10.83
N GLN A 345 -9.09 -11.12 9.53
CA GLN A 345 -10.40 -11.40 8.95
C GLN A 345 -10.80 -12.87 9.15
N ILE A 346 -9.89 -13.81 8.93
CA ILE A 346 -10.15 -15.24 9.18
C ILE A 346 -10.43 -15.51 10.67
N SER A 347 -9.72 -14.83 11.58
CA SER A 347 -10.00 -14.91 13.01
C SER A 347 -11.40 -14.41 13.34
N MET A 348 -11.79 -13.27 12.76
CA MET A 348 -13.13 -12.71 12.92
C MET A 348 -14.23 -13.67 12.44
N LEU A 349 -13.99 -14.42 11.34
CA LEU A 349 -14.95 -15.42 10.88
C LEU A 349 -15.20 -16.51 11.94
N ALA A 350 -14.14 -16.97 12.63
CA ALA A 350 -14.27 -17.95 13.72
C ALA A 350 -14.98 -17.39 14.96
N ASP A 351 -15.01 -16.06 15.11
CA ASP A 351 -15.53 -15.37 16.28
C ASP A 351 -16.94 -14.76 16.06
N ILE A 352 -17.58 -15.00 14.91
CA ILE A 352 -18.92 -14.50 14.60
C ILE A 352 -19.91 -14.85 15.73
N GLY A 353 -20.62 -13.83 16.22
CA GLY A 353 -21.61 -13.97 17.28
C GLY A 353 -21.03 -14.04 18.69
N THR A 354 -19.70 -13.88 18.85
CA THR A 354 -19.03 -13.89 20.15
C THR A 354 -18.47 -12.51 20.50
N ARG A 355 -18.14 -12.29 21.79
CA ARG A 355 -17.47 -11.05 22.25
C ARG A 355 -16.07 -10.83 21.68
N ARG A 356 -15.43 -11.87 21.10
CA ARG A 356 -14.10 -11.78 20.50
C ARG A 356 -14.11 -11.12 19.10
N PHE A 357 -15.28 -11.00 18.47
CA PHE A 357 -15.42 -10.40 17.15
C PHE A 357 -15.03 -8.91 17.12
N LEU A 358 -15.52 -8.12 18.08
CA LEU A 358 -15.28 -6.67 18.13
C LEU A 358 -13.77 -6.32 18.24
N PRO A 359 -12.96 -6.96 19.11
CA PRO A 359 -11.51 -6.79 19.08
C PRO A 359 -10.87 -7.06 17.71
N GLY A 360 -11.34 -8.06 16.98
CA GLY A 360 -10.91 -8.32 15.60
C GLY A 360 -11.32 -7.20 14.65
N SER A 361 -12.57 -6.72 14.76
CA SER A 361 -13.06 -5.59 13.97
C SER A 361 -12.22 -4.34 14.18
N LEU A 362 -11.83 -4.03 15.42
CA LEU A 362 -10.97 -2.90 15.74
C LEU A 362 -9.57 -3.02 15.12
N GLN A 363 -9.04 -4.24 14.96
CA GLN A 363 -7.74 -4.44 14.30
C GLN A 363 -7.79 -4.28 12.77
N VAL A 364 -8.94 -4.51 12.14
CA VAL A 364 -9.11 -4.41 10.68
C VAL A 364 -9.64 -3.04 10.27
N PHE A 365 -10.73 -2.60 10.89
CA PHE A 365 -11.47 -1.39 10.51
C PHE A 365 -11.24 -0.21 11.45
N GLN A 366 -10.38 -0.37 12.46
CA GLN A 366 -10.08 0.66 13.47
C GLN A 366 -11.31 1.06 14.32
N GLY A 367 -11.08 1.92 15.31
CA GLY A 367 -12.13 2.55 16.12
C GLY A 367 -12.43 3.98 15.67
N VAL A 368 -13.41 4.61 16.33
CA VAL A 368 -13.77 6.01 16.06
C VAL A 368 -12.77 6.94 16.75
N LYS A 369 -12.13 7.81 15.99
CA LYS A 369 -11.23 8.85 16.54
C LYS A 369 -12.07 9.97 17.20
N PRO A 370 -11.61 10.62 18.27
CA PRO A 370 -12.35 11.70 18.94
C PRO A 370 -12.82 12.81 17.98
N LYS A 371 -11.95 13.26 17.08
CA LYS A 371 -12.30 14.27 16.06
C LYS A 371 -13.43 13.82 15.13
N LEU A 372 -13.46 12.55 14.73
CA LEU A 372 -14.52 12.01 13.88
C LEU A 372 -15.85 11.94 14.64
N ARG A 373 -15.81 11.55 15.91
CA ARG A 373 -16.99 11.54 16.80
C ARG A 373 -17.57 12.95 16.95
N GLU A 374 -16.74 13.92 17.29
CA GLU A 374 -17.15 15.33 17.45
C GLU A 374 -17.79 15.86 16.15
N LEU A 375 -17.16 15.57 15.02
CA LEU A 375 -17.66 15.95 13.70
C LEU A 375 -19.01 15.30 13.38
N ALA A 376 -19.15 14.00 13.62
CA ALA A 376 -20.42 13.29 13.42
C ALA A 376 -21.53 13.84 14.32
N PHE A 377 -21.22 14.14 15.58
CA PHE A 377 -22.17 14.78 16.48
C PHE A 377 -22.58 16.17 15.99
N ALA A 378 -21.63 17.00 15.54
CA ALA A 378 -21.90 18.32 14.98
C ALA A 378 -22.80 18.25 13.74
N VAL A 379 -22.62 17.26 12.86
CA VAL A 379 -23.51 17.01 11.72
C VAL A 379 -24.94 16.71 12.17
N LEU A 380 -25.10 15.82 13.15
CA LEU A 380 -26.43 15.44 13.64
C LEU A 380 -27.17 16.61 14.32
N GLN A 381 -26.42 17.51 14.97
CA GLN A 381 -26.96 18.74 15.56
C GLN A 381 -27.30 19.80 14.52
N ALA A 382 -26.43 20.01 13.51
CA ALA A 382 -26.61 21.04 12.50
C ALA A 382 -27.73 20.73 11.48
N LEU A 383 -28.03 19.43 11.29
CA LEU A 383 -29.07 18.95 10.39
C LEU A 383 -30.21 18.33 11.22
N PRO A 384 -31.01 19.09 11.98
CA PRO A 384 -32.12 18.52 12.73
C PRO A 384 -33.12 17.86 11.76
N ASP A 385 -33.82 16.83 12.25
CA ASP A 385 -34.73 16.07 11.41
C ASP A 385 -35.80 16.98 10.80
N ARG A 386 -35.72 17.19 9.49
CA ARG A 386 -36.75 17.89 8.74
C ARG A 386 -37.69 16.84 8.22
N ASN A 387 -38.74 16.58 9.00
CA ASN A 387 -40.01 16.06 8.51
C ASN A 387 -40.65 17.08 7.55
N GLY A 388 -39.98 17.32 6.42
CA GLY A 388 -40.56 17.98 5.28
C GLY A 388 -41.31 16.92 4.51
N ALA A 389 -42.63 16.83 4.72
CA ALA A 389 -43.56 16.11 3.89
C ALA A 389 -43.31 16.49 2.41
N SER A 390 -42.46 15.71 1.75
CA SER A 390 -42.30 15.74 0.32
C SER A 390 -43.16 14.60 -0.20
N GLN A 391 -43.88 14.84 -1.30
CA GLN A 391 -44.66 13.81 -2.00
C GLN A 391 -43.87 12.51 -2.04
N ALA A 392 -44.56 11.38 -1.80
CA ALA A 392 -43.95 10.05 -1.81
C ALA A 392 -43.02 9.95 -3.04
N PRO A 393 -41.70 9.92 -2.84
CA PRO A 393 -40.77 10.05 -3.96
C PRO A 393 -41.02 8.89 -4.92
N SER A 394 -40.95 9.15 -6.22
CA SER A 394 -40.93 8.07 -7.23
C SER A 394 -39.85 7.06 -6.82
N MET A 395 -40.26 5.80 -6.63
CA MET A 395 -39.39 4.72 -6.21
C MET A 395 -39.11 3.81 -7.40
N LEU A 396 -37.84 3.52 -7.62
CA LEU A 396 -37.38 2.46 -8.51
C LEU A 396 -37.30 1.15 -7.74
N ASP A 397 -37.86 0.10 -8.29
CA ASP A 397 -37.66 -1.25 -7.81
C ASP A 397 -36.32 -1.84 -8.27
N ALA A 398 -35.99 -3.03 -7.79
CA ALA A 398 -34.74 -3.70 -8.10
C ALA A 398 -34.56 -3.95 -9.61
N PRO A 399 -35.56 -4.45 -10.38
CA PRO A 399 -35.46 -4.57 -11.83
C PRO A 399 -35.21 -3.25 -12.56
N ALA A 400 -35.94 -2.18 -12.22
CA ALA A 400 -35.76 -0.88 -12.88
C ALA A 400 -34.37 -0.29 -12.61
N PHE A 401 -33.85 -0.41 -11.39
CA PHE A 401 -32.48 -0.01 -11.08
C PHE A 401 -31.44 -0.88 -11.80
N ALA A 402 -31.69 -2.19 -11.91
CA ALA A 402 -30.81 -3.11 -12.62
C ALA A 402 -30.65 -2.73 -14.11
N GLU A 403 -31.71 -2.28 -14.78
CA GLU A 403 -31.62 -1.79 -16.16
C GLU A 403 -30.76 -0.53 -16.27
N ARG A 404 -30.88 0.42 -15.34
CA ARG A 404 -30.00 1.60 -15.31
C ARG A 404 -28.54 1.21 -15.07
N ALA A 405 -28.29 0.24 -14.18
CA ALA A 405 -26.95 -0.27 -13.93
C ALA A 405 -26.35 -0.98 -15.15
N LYS A 406 -27.14 -1.77 -15.88
CA LYS A 406 -26.71 -2.41 -17.14
C LYS A 406 -26.34 -1.37 -18.19
N ALA A 407 -27.11 -0.29 -18.33
CA ALA A 407 -26.81 0.79 -19.27
C ALA A 407 -25.50 1.52 -18.93
N GLU A 408 -25.26 1.78 -17.64
CA GLU A 408 -23.98 2.37 -17.20
C GLU A 408 -22.80 1.42 -17.43
N ILE A 409 -22.97 0.13 -17.13
CA ILE A 409 -21.97 -0.91 -17.40
C ILE A 409 -21.66 -1.01 -18.90
N GLU A 410 -22.67 -0.95 -19.77
CA GLU A 410 -22.48 -0.97 -21.22
C GLU A 410 -21.68 0.23 -21.71
N SER A 411 -21.88 1.40 -21.09
CA SER A 411 -21.11 2.59 -21.40
C SER A 411 -19.61 2.41 -21.07
N TYR A 412 -19.27 1.75 -19.96
CA TYR A 412 -17.87 1.40 -19.65
C TYR A 412 -17.33 0.28 -20.54
N ARG A 413 -18.17 -0.68 -20.94
CA ARG A 413 -17.80 -1.76 -21.87
C ARG A 413 -17.43 -1.23 -23.24
N ALA A 414 -18.10 -0.17 -23.70
CA ALA A 414 -17.74 0.54 -24.93
C ALA A 414 -16.36 1.21 -24.85
N LEU A 415 -15.94 1.67 -23.67
CA LEU A 415 -14.61 2.24 -23.44
C LEU A 415 -13.52 1.17 -23.30
N SER A 416 -13.86 0.03 -22.67
CA SER A 416 -12.95 -1.09 -22.49
C SER A 416 -13.71 -2.42 -22.60
N PRO A 417 -13.45 -3.24 -23.63
CA PRO A 417 -14.05 -4.56 -23.77
C PRO A 417 -13.76 -5.52 -22.59
N ALA A 418 -12.74 -5.21 -21.79
CA ALA A 418 -12.42 -5.95 -20.56
C ALA A 418 -13.40 -5.68 -19.41
N PHE A 419 -14.22 -4.62 -19.48
CA PHE A 419 -15.24 -4.28 -18.49
C PHE A 419 -16.46 -5.22 -18.60
N GLN A 420 -16.28 -6.47 -18.18
CA GLN A 420 -17.29 -7.53 -18.22
C GLN A 420 -18.07 -7.62 -16.91
N ALA A 421 -18.58 -6.48 -16.42
CA ALA A 421 -19.40 -6.44 -15.22
C ALA A 421 -20.78 -7.06 -15.46
N LYS A 422 -21.38 -7.63 -14.41
CA LYS A 422 -22.75 -8.18 -14.44
C LYS A 422 -23.61 -7.58 -13.35
N VAL A 423 -24.92 -7.63 -13.55
CA VAL A 423 -25.93 -7.24 -12.56
C VAL A 423 -26.76 -8.46 -12.22
N SER A 424 -26.84 -8.78 -10.92
CA SER A 424 -27.48 -10.00 -10.42
C SER A 424 -28.53 -9.62 -9.36
N LEU A 425 -29.79 -9.97 -9.61
CA LEU A 425 -30.86 -9.89 -8.60
C LEU A 425 -30.75 -11.09 -7.65
N ARG A 426 -30.81 -10.85 -6.34
CA ARG A 426 -30.57 -11.86 -5.31
C ARG A 426 -31.73 -11.91 -4.32
N ASP A 427 -32.15 -13.13 -3.96
CA ASP A 427 -33.19 -13.39 -2.97
C ASP A 427 -32.62 -13.51 -1.54
N ASP A 428 -31.35 -13.94 -1.45
CA ASP A 428 -30.61 -14.10 -0.19
C ASP A 428 -29.94 -12.80 0.29
N LEU A 429 -30.09 -11.72 -0.48
CA LEU A 429 -29.79 -10.34 -0.12
C LEU A 429 -31.13 -9.61 -0.09
N PHE A 430 -31.66 -9.28 1.10
CA PHE A 430 -33.02 -8.78 1.18
C PHE A 430 -33.18 -7.40 0.52
N SER A 431 -32.57 -6.37 1.10
CA SER A 431 -32.55 -5.00 0.59
C SER A 431 -31.14 -4.44 0.66
N GLY A 432 -30.71 -3.81 -0.43
CA GLY A 432 -29.39 -3.19 -0.53
C GLY A 432 -28.65 -3.53 -1.82
N LEU A 433 -27.55 -2.80 -2.02
CA LEU A 433 -26.62 -2.96 -3.12
C LEU A 433 -25.29 -3.46 -2.55
N MET A 434 -24.61 -4.32 -3.29
CA MET A 434 -23.27 -4.78 -2.94
C MET A 434 -22.50 -5.16 -4.20
N VAL A 435 -21.30 -4.62 -4.36
CA VAL A 435 -20.36 -5.11 -5.37
C VAL A 435 -19.52 -6.26 -4.82
N SER A 436 -19.47 -7.37 -5.54
CA SER A 436 -18.65 -8.54 -5.23
C SER A 436 -17.92 -9.00 -6.48
N GLY A 437 -16.61 -8.74 -6.55
CA GLY A 437 -15.82 -8.98 -7.76
C GLY A 437 -16.31 -8.11 -8.92
N SER A 438 -16.66 -8.74 -10.04
CA SER A 438 -17.21 -8.08 -11.23
C SER A 438 -18.74 -7.95 -11.23
N GLU A 439 -19.42 -8.28 -10.14
CA GLU A 439 -20.89 -8.28 -10.09
C GLU A 439 -21.43 -7.21 -9.15
N LEU A 440 -22.44 -6.48 -9.62
CA LEU A 440 -23.35 -5.71 -8.79
C LEU A 440 -24.52 -6.60 -8.36
N LEU A 441 -24.58 -6.90 -7.07
CA LEU A 441 -25.66 -7.66 -6.45
C LEU A 441 -26.73 -6.68 -5.96
N ILE A 442 -27.99 -6.92 -6.34
CA ILE A 442 -29.14 -6.11 -5.96
C ILE A 442 -30.13 -7.02 -5.25
N GLY A 443 -30.50 -6.69 -4.01
CA GLY A 443 -31.54 -7.44 -3.31
C GLY A 443 -32.90 -7.23 -3.94
N ARG A 444 -33.71 -8.28 -4.11
CA ARG A 444 -35.00 -8.18 -4.84
C ARG A 444 -35.99 -7.18 -4.23
N GLU A 445 -35.93 -7.00 -2.91
CA GLU A 445 -36.78 -6.04 -2.20
C GLU A 445 -36.19 -4.64 -2.10
N THR A 446 -35.11 -4.37 -2.83
CA THR A 446 -34.52 -3.04 -2.89
C THR A 446 -35.50 -2.05 -3.53
N ARG A 447 -35.68 -0.91 -2.86
CA ARG A 447 -36.45 0.25 -3.36
C ARG A 447 -35.59 1.49 -3.23
N ILE A 448 -35.36 2.17 -4.35
CA ILE A 448 -34.46 3.33 -4.43
C ILE A 448 -35.26 4.53 -4.89
N ALA A 449 -35.23 5.63 -4.13
CA ALA A 449 -35.80 6.88 -4.60
C ALA A 449 -35.14 7.30 -5.92
N GLU A 450 -35.92 7.64 -6.93
CA GLU A 450 -35.43 7.91 -8.29
C GLU A 450 -34.34 8.99 -8.32
N ARG A 451 -34.50 10.04 -7.52
CA ARG A 451 -33.49 11.11 -7.33
C ARG A 451 -32.12 10.62 -6.82
N ARG A 452 -32.08 9.45 -6.15
CA ARG A 452 -30.86 8.83 -5.60
C ARG A 452 -30.23 7.82 -6.56
N ALA A 453 -30.90 7.48 -7.66
CA ALA A 453 -30.47 6.43 -8.56
C ALA A 453 -29.09 6.72 -9.16
N ASP A 454 -28.85 7.92 -9.68
CA ASP A 454 -27.55 8.28 -10.28
C ASP A 454 -26.40 8.25 -9.25
N ALA A 455 -26.61 8.79 -8.05
CA ALA A 455 -25.62 8.73 -6.99
C ALA A 455 -25.26 7.30 -6.56
N LEU A 456 -26.25 6.41 -6.46
CA LEU A 456 -26.01 5.00 -6.17
C LEU A 456 -25.35 4.27 -7.35
N LEU A 457 -25.68 4.62 -8.59
CA LEU A 457 -24.98 4.08 -9.77
C LEU A 457 -23.50 4.48 -9.77
N GLN A 458 -23.18 5.74 -9.47
CA GLN A 458 -21.78 6.19 -9.42
C GLN A 458 -21.03 5.69 -8.18
N HIS A 459 -21.75 5.43 -7.08
CA HIS A 459 -21.20 4.74 -5.91
C HIS A 459 -20.80 3.30 -6.27
N GLU A 460 -21.72 2.51 -6.81
CA GLU A 460 -21.48 1.08 -7.04
C GLU A 460 -20.69 0.81 -8.34
N VAL A 461 -21.10 1.42 -9.45
CA VAL A 461 -20.47 1.22 -10.76
C VAL A 461 -19.29 2.17 -10.95
N GLY A 462 -19.52 3.47 -10.81
CA GLY A 462 -18.52 4.52 -11.06
C GLY A 462 -17.33 4.48 -10.11
N THR A 463 -17.46 3.84 -8.95
CA THR A 463 -16.37 3.65 -7.99
C THR A 463 -15.97 2.17 -7.90
N HIS A 464 -16.79 1.32 -7.26
CA HIS A 464 -16.36 -0.05 -6.91
C HIS A 464 -16.07 -0.94 -8.12
N LEU A 465 -16.89 -0.88 -9.18
CA LEU A 465 -16.61 -1.65 -10.41
C LEU A 465 -15.47 -1.02 -11.22
N VAL A 466 -15.43 0.30 -11.39
CA VAL A 466 -14.34 0.98 -12.12
C VAL A 466 -12.98 0.67 -11.48
N THR A 467 -12.84 0.79 -10.16
CA THR A 467 -11.57 0.46 -9.47
C THR A 467 -11.24 -1.03 -9.58
N TYR A 468 -12.25 -1.92 -9.52
CA TYR A 468 -12.05 -3.36 -9.73
C TYR A 468 -11.48 -3.68 -11.12
N PHE A 469 -12.03 -3.09 -12.19
CA PHE A 469 -11.55 -3.36 -13.56
C PHE A 469 -10.24 -2.63 -13.90
N ASN A 470 -9.98 -1.46 -13.31
CA ASN A 470 -8.65 -0.84 -13.37
C ASN A 470 -7.61 -1.75 -12.73
N ALA A 471 -7.90 -2.28 -11.54
CA ALA A 471 -7.03 -3.24 -10.87
C ALA A 471 -6.85 -4.54 -11.65
N ALA A 472 -7.87 -4.98 -12.38
CA ALA A 472 -7.79 -6.17 -13.25
C ALA A 472 -6.79 -6.01 -14.39
N SER A 473 -6.50 -4.77 -14.77
CA SER A 473 -5.51 -4.44 -15.80
C SER A 473 -4.09 -4.24 -15.24
N GLN A 474 -3.92 -4.31 -13.92
CA GLN A 474 -2.63 -4.17 -13.24
C GLN A 474 -1.91 -5.53 -13.11
N PRO A 475 -0.57 -5.54 -13.01
CA PRO A 475 0.18 -6.78 -12.79
C PRO A 475 -0.05 -7.45 -11.43
N LEU A 476 -0.58 -6.72 -10.44
CA LEU A 476 -0.85 -7.19 -9.09
C LEU A 476 -2.34 -7.50 -8.92
N ARG A 477 -2.70 -8.75 -8.64
CA ARG A 477 -4.10 -9.17 -8.43
C ARG A 477 -4.65 -8.67 -7.10
N LEU A 478 -3.78 -8.43 -6.11
CA LEU A 478 -4.20 -7.89 -4.82
C LEU A 478 -4.90 -6.53 -4.93
N LEU A 479 -4.60 -5.72 -5.94
CA LEU A 479 -5.31 -4.46 -6.16
C LEU A 479 -6.81 -4.65 -6.48
N GLN A 480 -7.23 -5.83 -6.98
CA GLN A 480 -8.64 -6.14 -7.24
C GLN A 480 -9.38 -6.54 -5.97
N ILE A 481 -8.67 -7.22 -5.08
CA ILE A 481 -9.21 -7.73 -3.83
C ILE A 481 -9.22 -6.62 -2.77
N GLY A 482 -8.13 -5.87 -2.65
CA GLY A 482 -7.89 -4.89 -1.61
C GLY A 482 -6.50 -5.05 -1.00
N LEU A 483 -5.73 -3.95 -0.96
CA LEU A 483 -4.59 -3.83 -0.04
C LEU A 483 -5.09 -3.53 1.37
N SER A 484 -4.28 -3.76 2.40
CA SER A 484 -4.72 -3.55 3.79
C SER A 484 -5.35 -2.17 4.03
N GLY A 485 -6.47 -2.13 4.73
CA GLY A 485 -7.16 -0.88 5.09
C GLY A 485 -7.82 -0.13 3.92
N TYR A 486 -7.99 -0.77 2.75
CA TYR A 486 -8.56 -0.12 1.58
C TYR A 486 -10.01 0.36 1.74
N ASP A 487 -10.77 -0.23 2.67
CA ASP A 487 -12.19 0.03 2.85
C ASP A 487 -12.49 1.52 3.03
N ALA A 488 -11.71 2.23 3.86
CA ALA A 488 -11.95 3.65 4.11
C ALA A 488 -11.85 4.49 2.83
N LEU A 489 -10.80 4.28 2.03
CA LEU A 489 -10.64 5.02 0.78
C LEU A 489 -11.72 4.65 -0.24
N GLN A 490 -12.06 3.37 -0.39
CA GLN A 490 -13.10 2.96 -1.36
C GLN A 490 -14.48 3.54 -0.98
N GLU A 491 -14.88 3.42 0.28
CA GLU A 491 -16.16 3.98 0.73
C GLU A 491 -16.16 5.50 0.68
N GLY A 492 -15.04 6.14 1.02
CA GLY A 492 -14.87 7.58 0.88
C GLY A 492 -15.00 8.05 -0.57
N LEU A 493 -14.37 7.35 -1.53
CA LEU A 493 -14.44 7.68 -2.96
C LEU A 493 -15.87 7.55 -3.47
N ALA A 494 -16.58 6.53 -3.00
CA ALA A 494 -17.95 6.30 -3.38
C ALA A 494 -18.88 7.40 -2.82
N VAL A 495 -18.66 7.86 -1.58
CA VAL A 495 -19.38 9.01 -1.01
C VAL A 495 -18.98 10.32 -1.69
N LEU A 496 -17.71 10.50 -2.07
CA LEU A 496 -17.28 11.62 -2.90
C LEU A 496 -17.99 11.60 -4.26
N ALA A 497 -18.14 10.45 -4.89
CA ALA A 497 -18.90 10.30 -6.13
C ALA A 497 -20.37 10.74 -5.93
N GLU A 498 -21.02 10.33 -4.82
CA GLU A 498 -22.36 10.81 -4.47
C GLU A 498 -22.41 12.35 -4.38
N TYR A 499 -21.40 13.00 -3.78
CA TYR A 499 -21.31 14.47 -3.70
C TYR A 499 -21.11 15.12 -5.07
N LEU A 500 -20.19 14.61 -5.88
CA LEU A 500 -19.81 15.20 -7.16
C LEU A 500 -20.98 15.20 -8.15
N VAL A 501 -21.86 14.20 -8.09
CA VAL A 501 -23.10 14.16 -8.89
C VAL A 501 -24.31 14.84 -8.23
N GLY A 502 -24.13 15.49 -7.08
CA GLY A 502 -25.21 16.23 -6.40
C GLY A 502 -26.25 15.34 -5.72
N GLY A 503 -25.88 14.11 -5.35
CA GLY A 503 -26.78 13.17 -4.66
C GLY A 503 -26.49 12.98 -3.16
N LEU A 504 -25.47 13.64 -2.60
CA LEU A 504 -25.14 13.61 -1.18
C LEU A 504 -25.98 14.63 -0.38
N GLY A 505 -27.26 14.33 -0.17
CA GLY A 505 -28.17 15.20 0.59
C GLY A 505 -28.07 15.07 2.12
N GLU A 506 -28.78 15.96 2.84
CA GLU A 506 -28.79 16.06 4.32
C GLU A 506 -29.08 14.71 5.01
N ALA A 507 -30.13 14.00 4.61
CA ALA A 507 -30.53 12.71 5.19
C ALA A 507 -29.44 11.63 5.04
N ARG A 508 -28.73 11.65 3.90
CA ARG A 508 -27.61 10.73 3.67
C ARG A 508 -26.46 11.08 4.60
N MET A 509 -26.10 12.36 4.74
CA MET A 509 -25.04 12.76 5.67
C MET A 509 -25.41 12.40 7.12
N ARG A 510 -26.65 12.65 7.55
CA ARG A 510 -27.15 12.24 8.88
C ARG A 510 -26.95 10.74 9.11
N THR A 511 -27.27 9.91 8.11
CA THR A 511 -27.06 8.46 8.19
C THR A 511 -25.59 8.08 8.38
N LEU A 512 -24.66 8.75 7.66
CA LEU A 512 -23.23 8.51 7.80
C LEU A 512 -22.72 8.92 9.19
N ALA A 513 -23.18 10.06 9.72
CA ALA A 513 -22.83 10.52 11.05
C ALA A 513 -23.39 9.61 12.15
N ALA A 514 -24.65 9.17 12.03
CA ALA A 514 -25.26 8.24 12.97
C ALA A 514 -24.54 6.89 13.03
N ARG A 515 -24.01 6.39 11.91
CA ARG A 515 -23.15 5.18 11.90
C ARG A 515 -21.89 5.37 12.73
N VAL A 516 -21.23 6.52 12.64
CA VAL A 516 -20.06 6.84 13.47
C VAL A 516 -20.42 6.82 14.95
N ILE A 517 -21.52 7.49 15.32
CA ILE A 517 -21.97 7.55 16.72
C ILE A 517 -22.36 6.16 17.25
N ALA A 518 -23.09 5.36 16.46
CA ALA A 518 -23.44 4.00 16.83
C ALA A 518 -22.21 3.09 17.02
N VAL A 519 -21.17 3.24 16.18
CA VAL A 519 -19.91 2.51 16.34
C VAL A 519 -19.17 2.96 17.61
N ASP A 520 -19.10 4.27 17.88
CA ASP A 520 -18.48 4.82 19.10
C ASP A 520 -19.14 4.25 20.36
N GLN A 521 -20.47 4.18 20.39
CA GLN A 521 -21.24 3.62 21.50
C GLN A 521 -21.07 2.13 21.67
N LEU A 522 -21.08 1.36 20.57
CA LEU A 522 -20.74 -0.06 20.59
C LEU A 522 -19.36 -0.29 21.22
N ILE A 523 -18.35 0.51 20.86
CA ILE A 523 -17.00 0.43 21.43
C ILE A 523 -17.03 0.80 22.92
N GLY A 524 -17.86 1.78 23.31
CA GLY A 524 -18.12 2.16 24.69
C GLY A 524 -18.85 1.09 25.53
N GLY A 525 -19.32 0.01 24.91
CA GLY A 525 -20.01 -1.09 25.59
C GLY A 525 -21.53 -0.93 25.67
N GLU A 526 -22.11 0.01 24.93
CA GLU A 526 -23.55 0.22 24.90
C GLU A 526 -24.30 -0.97 24.27
N SER A 527 -25.54 -1.18 24.73
CA SER A 527 -26.39 -2.25 24.22
C SER A 527 -27.03 -1.89 22.88
N PHE A 528 -27.48 -2.89 22.12
CA PHE A 528 -28.24 -2.67 20.88
C PHE A 528 -29.44 -1.73 21.12
N VAL A 529 -30.17 -1.97 22.21
CA VAL A 529 -31.38 -1.22 22.56
C VAL A 529 -31.02 0.22 22.89
N SER A 530 -29.99 0.46 23.72
CA SER A 530 -29.54 1.81 24.08
C SER A 530 -29.15 2.64 22.84
N VAL A 531 -28.36 2.05 21.93
CA VAL A 531 -27.94 2.72 20.70
C VAL A 531 -29.14 3.01 19.79
N PHE A 532 -30.05 2.05 19.65
CA PHE A 532 -31.28 2.26 18.90
C PHE A 532 -32.14 3.40 19.47
N GLU A 533 -32.40 3.37 20.78
CA GLU A 533 -33.18 4.40 21.49
C GLU A 533 -32.53 5.77 21.32
N GLN A 534 -31.21 5.87 21.43
CA GLN A 534 -30.53 7.14 21.21
C GLN A 534 -30.64 7.66 19.77
N LEU A 535 -30.60 6.79 18.77
CA LEU A 535 -30.83 7.20 17.39
C LEU A 535 -32.26 7.71 17.19
N VAL A 536 -33.26 7.04 17.76
CA VAL A 536 -34.67 7.46 17.65
C VAL A 536 -34.94 8.71 18.47
N ASP A 537 -34.78 8.64 19.78
CA ASP A 537 -35.20 9.68 20.73
C ASP A 537 -34.20 10.83 20.81
N GLY A 538 -32.90 10.53 20.72
CA GLY A 538 -31.83 11.53 20.86
C GLY A 538 -31.53 12.28 19.56
N PHE A 539 -31.64 11.61 18.41
CA PHE A 539 -31.31 12.21 17.12
C PHE A 539 -32.48 12.28 16.13
N GLY A 540 -33.66 11.74 16.45
CA GLY A 540 -34.86 11.85 15.61
C GLY A 540 -34.77 11.00 14.35
N PHE A 541 -34.24 9.78 14.41
CA PHE A 541 -34.32 8.85 13.27
C PHE A 541 -35.61 8.04 13.32
N GLU A 542 -36.22 7.84 12.15
CA GLU A 542 -37.29 6.85 11.99
C GLU A 542 -36.85 5.47 12.51
N PRO A 543 -37.70 4.75 13.27
CA PRO A 543 -37.35 3.47 13.91
C PRO A 543 -36.71 2.47 12.95
N ARG A 544 -37.25 2.34 11.74
CA ARG A 544 -36.71 1.41 10.74
C ARG A 544 -35.29 1.77 10.30
N THR A 545 -34.99 3.06 10.16
CA THR A 545 -33.67 3.58 9.80
C THR A 545 -32.68 3.38 10.95
N ALA A 546 -33.09 3.75 12.18
CA ALA A 546 -32.30 3.53 13.39
C ALA A 546 -31.92 2.06 13.56
N TYR A 547 -32.89 1.15 13.44
CA TYR A 547 -32.64 -0.30 13.49
C TYR A 547 -31.63 -0.76 12.43
N THR A 548 -31.77 -0.28 11.19
CA THR A 548 -30.87 -0.66 10.10
C THR A 548 -29.43 -0.23 10.39
N ILE A 549 -29.24 0.97 10.94
CA ILE A 549 -27.92 1.47 11.38
C ILE A 549 -27.38 0.59 12.51
N THR A 550 -28.16 0.40 13.59
CA THR A 550 -27.74 -0.39 14.75
C THR A 550 -27.45 -1.85 14.37
N MET A 551 -28.27 -2.50 13.55
CA MET A 551 -28.03 -3.86 13.07
C MET A 551 -26.70 -3.97 12.31
N ARG A 552 -26.40 -3.02 11.41
CA ARG A 552 -25.15 -3.04 10.65
C ARG A 552 -23.91 -2.89 11.52
N VAL A 553 -24.03 -2.17 12.64
CA VAL A 553 -22.97 -1.97 13.63
C VAL A 553 -22.84 -3.18 14.56
N PHE A 554 -23.94 -3.76 15.02
CA PHE A 554 -23.92 -4.88 15.98
C PHE A 554 -23.77 -6.27 15.32
N ARG A 555 -23.86 -6.38 13.99
CA ARG A 555 -23.66 -7.66 13.29
C ARG A 555 -22.27 -8.25 13.57
N GLY A 556 -22.19 -9.58 13.49
CA GLY A 556 -21.00 -10.36 13.81
C GLY A 556 -20.61 -10.35 15.29
N GLY A 557 -21.22 -9.53 16.14
CA GLY A 557 -20.75 -9.25 17.50
C GLY A 557 -20.10 -7.86 17.65
N GLY A 558 -20.15 -7.03 16.61
CA GLY A 558 -19.67 -5.65 16.61
C GLY A 558 -18.74 -5.36 15.44
N LEU A 559 -19.26 -4.81 14.35
CA LEU A 559 -18.52 -4.46 13.14
C LEU A 559 -18.38 -2.93 13.01
N THR A 560 -17.15 -2.44 13.14
CA THR A 560 -16.82 -1.01 13.13
C THR A 560 -16.67 -0.42 11.72
N LYS A 561 -16.76 -1.24 10.66
CA LYS A 561 -16.62 -0.83 9.24
C LYS A 561 -17.51 0.36 8.86
N ASP A 562 -18.72 0.44 9.40
CA ASP A 562 -19.71 1.46 8.98
C ASP A 562 -19.29 2.90 9.34
N ALA A 563 -18.33 3.10 10.26
CA ALA A 563 -17.72 4.41 10.53
C ALA A 563 -16.78 4.88 9.40
N LEU A 564 -16.27 3.94 8.60
CA LEU A 564 -15.28 4.24 7.56
C LEU A 564 -15.83 5.06 6.39
N TYR A 565 -17.15 5.08 6.18
CA TYR A 565 -17.75 5.90 5.13
C TYR A 565 -17.49 7.40 5.36
N LEU A 566 -17.75 7.87 6.60
CA LEU A 566 -17.53 9.28 6.93
C LEU A 566 -16.04 9.58 7.10
N GLN A 567 -15.29 8.69 7.77
CA GLN A 567 -13.83 8.84 7.90
C GLN A 567 -13.15 8.89 6.53
N GLY A 568 -13.53 8.01 5.61
CA GLY A 568 -13.00 7.97 4.26
C GLY A 568 -13.28 9.23 3.47
N LEU A 569 -14.49 9.80 3.59
CA LEU A 569 -14.80 11.09 2.97
C LEU A 569 -13.88 12.19 3.52
N VAL A 570 -13.71 12.26 4.85
CA VAL A 570 -12.79 13.23 5.48
C VAL A 570 -11.37 13.05 4.96
N ASP A 571 -10.84 11.83 4.95
CA ASP A 571 -9.48 11.53 4.52
C ASP A 571 -9.24 11.93 3.05
N ILE A 572 -10.26 11.78 2.18
CA ILE A 572 -10.18 12.16 0.77
C ILE A 572 -10.27 13.68 0.59
N LEU A 573 -11.11 14.36 1.34
CA LEU A 573 -11.16 15.83 1.32
C LEU A 573 -9.82 16.42 1.76
N ASP A 574 -9.20 15.86 2.80
CA ASP A 574 -7.87 16.27 3.27
C ASP A 574 -6.80 16.02 2.19
N TYR A 575 -6.84 14.85 1.55
CA TYR A 575 -5.91 14.47 0.49
C TYR A 575 -6.04 15.39 -0.74
N LEU A 576 -7.26 15.57 -1.27
CA LEU A 576 -7.51 16.41 -2.44
C LEU A 576 -7.28 17.89 -2.12
N GLY A 577 -7.72 18.36 -0.95
CA GLY A 577 -7.51 19.72 -0.48
C GLY A 577 -6.03 20.08 -0.39
N SER A 578 -5.17 19.11 -0.05
CA SER A 578 -3.71 19.26 0.00
C SER A 578 -3.00 19.14 -1.35
N GLY A 579 -3.74 19.16 -2.47
CA GLY A 579 -3.19 19.03 -3.83
C GLY A 579 -3.00 17.60 -4.32
N GLY A 580 -3.68 16.63 -3.70
CA GLY A 580 -3.76 15.25 -4.18
C GLY A 580 -4.51 15.13 -5.51
N GLU A 581 -4.20 14.09 -6.26
CA GLU A 581 -4.78 13.80 -7.58
C GLU A 581 -5.76 12.62 -7.47
N VAL A 582 -6.85 12.64 -8.23
CA VAL A 582 -7.86 11.57 -8.17
C VAL A 582 -7.33 10.30 -8.84
N GLU A 583 -6.53 10.44 -9.90
CA GLU A 583 -6.10 9.38 -10.80
C GLU A 583 -5.36 8.23 -10.08
N PRO A 584 -4.37 8.48 -9.18
CA PRO A 584 -3.73 7.40 -8.42
C PRO A 584 -4.70 6.59 -7.53
N LEU A 585 -5.81 7.18 -7.11
CA LEU A 585 -6.82 6.52 -6.27
C LEU A 585 -7.68 5.52 -7.05
N LEU A 586 -7.70 5.64 -8.38
CA LEU A 586 -8.51 4.82 -9.29
C LEU A 586 -7.80 3.53 -9.74
N ILE A 587 -6.53 3.34 -9.36
CA ILE A 587 -5.69 2.20 -9.76
C ILE A 587 -6.29 0.84 -9.33
N GLY A 588 -7.08 0.85 -8.26
CA GLY A 588 -7.60 -0.32 -7.59
C GLY A 588 -7.99 -0.05 -6.15
N LYS A 589 -8.17 -1.12 -5.40
CA LYS A 589 -8.54 -1.07 -3.98
C LYS A 589 -7.30 -0.88 -3.11
N ILE A 590 -6.97 0.38 -2.87
CA ILE A 590 -5.84 0.80 -2.02
C ILE A 590 -6.34 1.60 -0.82
N ALA A 591 -5.44 1.94 0.10
CA ALA A 591 -5.70 2.89 1.18
C ALA A 591 -4.95 4.19 0.91
N VAL A 592 -5.31 5.31 1.55
CA VAL A 592 -4.62 6.60 1.38
C VAL A 592 -3.12 6.48 1.68
N GLU A 593 -2.74 5.70 2.71
CA GLU A 593 -1.34 5.43 3.05
C GLU A 593 -0.55 4.70 1.96
N HIS A 594 -1.23 4.03 1.04
CA HIS A 594 -0.61 3.33 -0.09
C HIS A 594 -0.35 4.24 -1.29
N VAL A 595 -0.88 5.48 -1.34
CA VAL A 595 -0.69 6.39 -2.48
C VAL A 595 0.79 6.65 -2.79
N PRO A 596 1.70 6.90 -1.81
CA PRO A 596 3.12 7.03 -2.09
C PRO A 596 3.74 5.78 -2.74
N ILE A 597 3.29 4.59 -2.33
CA ILE A 597 3.75 3.30 -2.90
C ILE A 597 3.22 3.14 -4.33
N VAL A 598 1.95 3.46 -4.59
CA VAL A 598 1.38 3.43 -5.94
C VAL A 598 2.14 4.37 -6.86
N ARG A 599 2.43 5.60 -6.42
CA ARG A 599 3.26 6.56 -7.17
C ARG A 599 4.66 6.01 -7.44
N GLU A 600 5.33 5.42 -6.44
CA GLU A 600 6.61 4.75 -6.65
C GLU A 600 6.50 3.68 -7.75
N LEU A 601 5.52 2.79 -7.68
CA LEU A 601 5.38 1.69 -8.63
C LEU A 601 4.98 2.16 -10.05
N LEU A 602 4.24 3.27 -10.17
CA LEU A 602 3.99 3.95 -11.45
C LEU A 602 5.30 4.50 -12.03
N PHE A 603 6.11 5.23 -11.24
CA PHE A 603 7.42 5.74 -11.69
C PHE A 603 8.41 4.64 -12.08
N ARG A 604 8.27 3.45 -11.49
CA ARG A 604 9.06 2.26 -11.82
C ARG A 604 8.54 1.53 -13.07
N GLY A 605 7.39 1.90 -13.61
CA GLY A 605 6.72 1.21 -14.72
C GLY A 605 6.19 -0.18 -14.33
N ILE A 606 6.08 -0.47 -13.02
CA ILE A 606 5.49 -1.72 -12.51
C ILE A 606 3.97 -1.63 -12.58
N LEU A 607 3.39 -0.52 -12.09
CA LEU A 607 1.98 -0.24 -12.29
C LEU A 607 1.81 0.59 -13.55
N ARG A 608 0.63 0.49 -14.14
CA ARG A 608 0.20 1.25 -15.31
C ARG A 608 -0.83 2.27 -14.87
N GLU A 609 -0.94 3.39 -15.56
CA GLU A 609 -2.02 4.34 -15.31
C GLU A 609 -3.41 3.66 -15.40
N PRO A 610 -4.40 4.11 -14.61
CA PRO A 610 -5.74 3.56 -14.67
C PRO A 610 -6.34 3.76 -16.07
N SER A 611 -6.76 2.67 -16.70
CA SER A 611 -7.34 2.69 -18.05
C SER A 611 -8.74 3.31 -18.11
N LEU A 612 -9.47 3.27 -17.00
CA LEU A 612 -10.84 3.74 -16.89
C LEU A 612 -10.89 4.93 -15.94
N ARG A 613 -11.55 5.99 -16.41
CA ARG A 613 -11.93 7.15 -15.60
C ARG A 613 -13.44 7.09 -15.33
N PRO A 614 -13.90 7.32 -14.09
CA PRO A 614 -15.32 7.43 -13.81
C PRO A 614 -15.96 8.54 -14.65
N ARG A 615 -17.01 8.20 -15.41
CA ARG A 615 -17.69 9.12 -16.35
C ARG A 615 -18.23 10.37 -15.68
N TYR A 616 -18.61 10.27 -14.40
CA TYR A 616 -19.10 11.43 -13.66
C TYR A 616 -18.05 12.53 -13.53
N LEU A 617 -16.75 12.23 -13.60
CA LEU A 617 -15.67 13.22 -13.52
C LEU A 617 -15.60 14.12 -14.75
N ASP A 618 -16.24 13.73 -15.85
CA ASP A 618 -16.29 14.53 -17.09
C ASP A 618 -17.54 15.43 -17.14
N ARG A 619 -18.44 15.32 -16.14
CA ARG A 619 -19.60 16.21 -16.00
C ARG A 619 -19.14 17.59 -15.50
N ALA A 620 -19.61 18.66 -16.13
CA ALA A 620 -19.22 20.03 -15.78
C ALA A 620 -19.45 20.36 -14.29
N GLU A 621 -20.59 19.95 -13.73
CA GLU A 621 -20.92 20.15 -12.32
C GLU A 621 -19.97 19.41 -11.37
N ALA A 622 -19.59 18.18 -11.71
CA ALA A 622 -18.64 17.40 -10.91
C ALA A 622 -17.25 18.05 -10.93
N GLN A 623 -16.80 18.54 -12.09
CA GLN A 623 -15.53 19.26 -12.20
C GLN A 623 -15.56 20.56 -11.37
N LEU A 624 -16.68 21.28 -11.38
CA LEU A 624 -16.86 22.48 -10.56
C LEU A 624 -16.79 22.15 -9.07
N ARG A 625 -17.55 21.15 -8.60
CA ARG A 625 -17.53 20.69 -7.20
C ARG A 625 -16.15 20.21 -6.77
N LEU A 626 -15.44 19.47 -7.63
CA LEU A 626 -14.08 18.97 -7.37
C LEU A 626 -13.08 20.12 -7.21
N LYS A 627 -13.12 21.14 -8.08
CA LYS A 627 -12.26 22.34 -8.01
C LYS A 627 -12.49 23.20 -6.76
N GLN A 628 -13.66 23.08 -6.13
CA GLN A 628 -14.00 23.82 -4.92
C GLN A 628 -13.51 23.16 -3.63
N ILE A 629 -12.92 21.96 -3.71
CA ILE A 629 -12.28 21.31 -2.58
C ILE A 629 -10.95 22.01 -2.31
N THR A 630 -10.79 22.49 -1.08
CA THR A 630 -9.62 23.24 -0.60
C THR A 630 -9.15 22.64 0.74
N PRO A 631 -7.97 22.99 1.26
CA PRO A 631 -7.52 22.52 2.58
C PRO A 631 -8.46 22.88 3.75
N ARG A 632 -9.41 23.81 3.54
CA ARG A 632 -10.38 24.24 4.56
C ARG A 632 -11.75 23.59 4.39
N THR A 633 -11.95 22.80 3.33
CA THR A 633 -13.23 22.18 3.04
C THR A 633 -13.55 21.11 4.07
N THR A 634 -14.68 21.29 4.76
CA THR A 634 -15.22 20.32 5.71
C THR A 634 -16.42 19.60 5.12
N ILE A 635 -16.83 18.48 5.72
CA ILE A 635 -18.04 17.77 5.30
C ILE A 635 -19.32 18.61 5.43
N LEU A 636 -19.35 19.61 6.34
CA LEU A 636 -20.50 20.50 6.52
C LEU A 636 -20.64 21.47 5.34
N ASP A 637 -19.52 21.88 4.73
CA ASP A 637 -19.51 22.77 3.57
C ASP A 637 -20.10 22.09 2.33
N LEU A 638 -20.00 20.76 2.24
CA LEU A 638 -20.58 19.99 1.14
C LEU A 638 -22.11 20.11 1.08
N ILE A 639 -22.74 20.39 2.21
CA ILE A 639 -24.20 20.44 2.37
C ILE A 639 -24.70 21.89 2.34
N ASN A 640 -23.95 22.82 2.94
CA ASN A 640 -24.32 24.23 2.97
C ASN A 640 -24.28 24.88 1.58
N LYS A 641 -23.43 24.41 0.67
CA LYS A 641 -23.34 24.95 -0.70
C LYS A 641 -24.56 24.62 -1.58
N GLU A 642 -25.33 23.58 -1.27
CA GLU A 642 -26.60 23.32 -1.95
C GLU A 642 -27.71 24.32 -1.55
N ARG A 643 -27.51 25.12 -0.50
CA ARG A 643 -28.47 26.17 -0.10
C ARG A 643 -28.33 27.47 -0.91
N GLY A 644 -27.30 27.59 -1.75
CA GLY A 644 -26.91 28.82 -2.44
C GLY A 644 -27.20 28.87 -3.95
N THR A 645 -27.91 27.87 -4.48
CA THR A 645 -28.43 27.80 -5.86
C THR A 645 -29.92 27.49 -5.79
#